data_AF-A0A0F9IWW0-F1
#
_entry.id   AF-A0A0F9IWW0-F1
#
_cell.length_a   1.000
_cell.length_b   1.000
_cell.length_c   1.000
_cell.angle_alpha   90.00
_cell.angle_beta   90.00
_cell.angle_gamma   90.00
#
_symmetry.space_group_name_H-M   'P 1'
#
loop_
_entity.id
_entity.type
_entity.pdbx_description
1 polymer ?
#
loop_
_entity_poly.entity_id
_entity_poly.type
_entity_poly.pdbx_seq_one_letter_code
_entity_poly.pdbx_strand_id
1 'polypeptide(L)'
;MADSKKISKKYEMKLDEDSEESTNYLDIWRENPAYKDISGTISNAKLISLMVLILFIASSTLILTSNLYFSFGLAVFLFILFLVAFHNDFYSLEQGFTYLFRHFVEIKPFDNFKFYMLEDDPATLLIINKKDMLNMAMHIYRVEVLAENIKPTINQFLYALYESKIPYTYQVVQKPIIKLDKNLAQDKKEFSQLRNLETNNNDSYKTYIYFSVYFVEKGILSLRKLNSLVDTINVYSRDLKSNFSANFHHTKISLLKKEDDKKIDNEAEWKDSESNEGKDNENKEDLIDAIRTLIYGKPIKMVQSKEEIKSVSKHKIFSTFFRLIFIAFIIISLTLILLQFKLPIFYILVVDLVVVCIVLFLWWRELLFIFTNLRIKRYKITQIHLFSGVKFYRFNKLRDTLFIHINNILMLSTKMFSLRNAIQPSFAMPDKFFRAMNNQKTPFIYTLNAIPIERKEFVSKCTKQLHDKTKIELEGIIFHPILREPIRWYRNPYAEYLNWIEKRNGIWKTFITISTSSYKFTNPSTKKDLIKDFYELEDKLYYNAINMGKVFQNNFKKLFLTQLRGQLLKSGFQYEIIKNTIFRLSGTHLNHVYFQGKKLMEFTNLSNEFRKGIETRIAAEFNTPLYLENFITIGHTINTEFLEKEVPSGFTYTQLKHLLITNGTSEDREHLKMKIVSELIKAGIPSVVFDYTGNWSKLIHYFKDSRYEDRLLHFTFGLSFNVNLIYSGIKYDTTNLEYLNYFY
;
A
#
# COMPACT_ATOMS: atom_id res chain seq x y z
N MET A 1 31.09 -23.39 -24.38
CA MET A 1 30.96 -24.82 -24.73
C MET A 1 30.63 -25.56 -23.44
N ALA A 2 29.71 -26.54 -23.52
CA ALA A 2 29.10 -27.33 -22.45
C ALA A 2 27.94 -26.69 -21.64
N ASP A 3 26.73 -26.90 -22.20
CA ASP A 3 25.44 -27.26 -21.58
C ASP A 3 24.70 -26.31 -20.64
N SER A 4 24.04 -25.33 -21.27
CA SER A 4 22.81 -24.72 -20.79
C SER A 4 21.61 -25.69 -20.94
N LYS A 5 21.41 -26.61 -20.00
CA LYS A 5 20.14 -27.33 -19.90
C LYS A 5 19.07 -26.42 -19.29
N LYS A 6 18.16 -25.95 -20.16
CA LYS A 6 16.82 -25.43 -19.81
C LYS A 6 16.13 -26.42 -18.87
N ILE A 7 16.02 -26.09 -17.60
CA ILE A 7 15.09 -26.76 -16.68
C ILE A 7 13.76 -26.00 -16.76
N SER A 8 12.96 -26.34 -17.76
CA SER A 8 11.51 -26.12 -17.73
C SER A 8 10.88 -27.31 -16.99
N LYS A 9 10.94 -27.32 -15.65
CA LYS A 9 10.12 -28.25 -14.88
C LYS A 9 8.67 -27.76 -14.94
N LYS A 10 7.92 -28.36 -15.85
CA LYS A 10 6.46 -28.43 -15.81
C LYS A 10 6.11 -29.10 -14.48
N TYR A 11 5.66 -28.32 -13.50
CA TYR A 11 5.13 -28.89 -12.26
C TYR A 11 3.83 -29.61 -12.64
N GLU A 12 3.90 -30.92 -12.78
CA GLU A 12 2.72 -31.77 -12.72
C GLU A 12 2.15 -31.65 -11.32
N MET A 13 0.91 -31.15 -11.29
CA MET A 13 0.12 -30.92 -10.10
C MET A 13 -0.25 -32.28 -9.53
N LYS A 14 0.46 -32.74 -8.50
CA LYS A 14 -0.09 -33.75 -7.60
C LYS A 14 -1.24 -33.08 -6.86
N LEU A 15 -2.46 -33.56 -7.11
CA LEU A 15 -3.60 -33.35 -6.25
C LEU A 15 -3.25 -33.97 -4.90
N ASP A 16 -2.74 -33.15 -3.98
CA ASP A 16 -2.71 -33.56 -2.58
C ASP A 16 -4.17 -33.62 -2.09
N GLU A 17 -4.52 -34.80 -1.60
CA GLU A 17 -5.76 -35.18 -0.94
C GLU A 17 -5.89 -34.42 0.40
N ASP A 18 -6.08 -33.11 0.35
CA ASP A 18 -6.68 -32.35 1.46
C ASP A 18 -8.07 -31.90 1.00
N SER A 19 -8.94 -32.87 0.74
CA SER A 19 -10.36 -32.68 0.53
C SER A 19 -11.09 -32.50 1.86
N GLU A 20 -10.77 -31.44 2.58
CA GLU A 20 -11.81 -30.73 3.32
C GLU A 20 -12.31 -29.62 2.38
N GLU A 21 -13.37 -29.94 1.63
CA GLU A 21 -14.11 -28.96 0.83
C GLU A 21 -14.33 -27.70 1.67
N SER A 22 -13.81 -26.57 1.19
CA SER A 22 -13.95 -25.28 1.86
C SER A 22 -15.42 -24.89 1.97
N THR A 23 -16.03 -25.24 3.09
CA THR A 23 -17.39 -24.86 3.51
C THR A 23 -17.51 -23.37 3.84
N ASN A 24 -16.45 -22.59 3.62
CA ASN A 24 -16.41 -21.17 3.92
C ASN A 24 -17.15 -20.38 2.82
N TYR A 25 -18.31 -19.81 3.17
CA TYR A 25 -19.14 -18.96 2.28
C TYR A 25 -18.40 -17.75 1.65
N LEU A 26 -17.19 -17.47 2.15
CA LEU A 26 -16.28 -16.44 1.67
C LEU A 26 -15.50 -16.85 0.41
N ASP A 27 -15.41 -18.14 0.10
CA ASP A 27 -14.73 -18.59 -1.11
C ASP A 27 -15.72 -18.82 -2.25
N ILE A 28 -15.90 -17.79 -3.08
CA ILE A 28 -16.88 -17.84 -4.18
C ILE A 28 -16.28 -18.30 -5.50
N TRP A 29 -14.95 -18.37 -5.62
CA TRP A 29 -14.25 -18.62 -6.89
C TRP A 29 -13.57 -19.98 -6.89
N ARG A 30 -13.81 -20.76 -7.95
CA ARG A 30 -13.12 -22.03 -8.19
C ARG A 30 -11.63 -21.81 -8.49
N GLU A 31 -11.36 -20.78 -9.28
CA GLU A 31 -10.02 -20.25 -9.52
C GLU A 31 -10.11 -18.73 -9.50
N ASN A 32 -9.19 -18.06 -8.81
CA ASN A 32 -9.09 -16.60 -8.81
C ASN A 32 -7.76 -16.16 -9.49
N PRO A 33 -7.64 -16.35 -10.82
CA PRO A 33 -6.45 -15.96 -11.56
C PRO A 33 -6.32 -14.45 -11.57
N ALA A 34 -5.08 -13.94 -11.62
CA ALA A 34 -4.94 -12.51 -11.85
C ALA A 34 -5.24 -12.16 -13.31
N TYR A 35 -5.88 -11.02 -13.45
CA TYR A 35 -6.22 -10.40 -14.71
C TYR A 35 -5.20 -9.30 -15.01
N LYS A 36 -4.93 -9.07 -16.29
CA LYS A 36 -4.18 -7.87 -16.71
C LYS A 36 -5.15 -6.71 -16.83
N ASP A 37 -4.80 -5.58 -16.23
CA ASP A 37 -5.57 -4.35 -16.39
C ASP A 37 -5.22 -3.65 -17.70
N ILE A 38 -5.76 -4.16 -18.82
CA ILE A 38 -5.58 -3.62 -20.16
C ILE A 38 -6.94 -3.25 -20.75
N SER A 39 -7.13 -1.98 -21.14
CA SER A 39 -8.32 -1.60 -21.90
C SER A 39 -8.18 -2.08 -23.36
N GLY A 40 -8.79 -3.22 -23.69
CA GLY A 40 -8.78 -3.74 -25.06
C GLY A 40 -9.44 -2.78 -26.07
N THR A 41 -10.44 -2.00 -25.65
CA THR A 41 -11.24 -1.13 -26.53
C THR A 41 -10.41 -0.06 -27.24
N ILE A 42 -9.62 0.72 -26.51
CA ILE A 42 -8.80 1.80 -27.10
C ILE A 42 -7.65 1.23 -27.92
N SER A 43 -7.04 0.14 -27.46
CA SER A 43 -5.96 -0.53 -28.20
C SER A 43 -6.48 -1.09 -29.54
N ASN A 44 -7.65 -1.72 -29.53
CA ASN A 44 -8.30 -2.23 -30.73
C ASN A 44 -8.74 -1.09 -31.65
N ALA A 45 -9.33 -0.02 -31.10
CA ALA A 45 -9.73 1.15 -31.89
C ALA A 45 -8.53 1.79 -32.62
N LYS A 46 -7.38 1.89 -31.94
CA LYS A 46 -6.11 2.31 -32.57
C LYS A 46 -5.74 1.35 -33.70
N LEU A 47 -5.63 0.06 -33.43
CA LEU A 47 -5.22 -0.92 -34.43
C LEU A 47 -6.15 -0.94 -35.65
N ILE A 48 -7.47 -0.93 -35.43
CA ILE A 48 -8.48 -0.87 -36.50
C ILE A 48 -8.36 0.43 -37.29
N SER A 49 -8.23 1.58 -36.63
CA SER A 49 -8.07 2.88 -37.30
C SER A 49 -6.84 2.91 -38.21
N LEU A 50 -5.71 2.34 -37.78
CA LEU A 50 -4.51 2.24 -38.61
C LEU A 50 -4.73 1.32 -39.80
N MET A 51 -5.29 0.12 -39.56
CA MET A 51 -5.54 -0.84 -40.63
C MET A 51 -6.47 -0.27 -41.69
N VAL A 52 -7.57 0.36 -41.28
CA VAL A 52 -8.51 1.02 -42.19
C VAL A 52 -7.81 2.10 -43.01
N LEU A 53 -6.96 2.93 -42.39
CA LEU A 53 -6.25 4.00 -43.10
C LEU A 53 -5.24 3.46 -44.12
N ILE A 54 -4.40 2.50 -43.74
CA ILE A 54 -3.39 1.91 -44.63
C ILE A 54 -4.09 1.18 -45.79
N LEU A 55 -5.13 0.39 -45.48
CA LEU A 55 -5.85 -0.38 -46.48
C LEU A 55 -6.62 0.52 -47.44
N PHE A 56 -7.21 1.63 -46.95
CA PHE A 56 -7.84 2.64 -47.80
C PHE A 56 -6.85 3.28 -48.78
N ILE A 57 -5.68 3.71 -48.31
CA ILE A 57 -4.65 4.31 -49.19
C ILE A 57 -4.12 3.28 -50.18
N ALA A 58 -3.87 2.04 -49.74
CA ALA A 58 -3.40 0.95 -50.61
C ALA A 58 -4.43 0.58 -51.68
N SER A 59 -5.70 0.38 -51.31
CA SER A 59 -6.77 0.05 -52.26
C SER A 59 -7.04 1.18 -53.24
N SER A 60 -7.03 2.44 -52.78
CA SER A 60 -7.23 3.60 -53.65
C SER A 60 -6.09 3.75 -54.65
N THR A 61 -4.83 3.58 -54.20
CA THR A 61 -3.66 3.61 -55.10
C THR A 61 -3.67 2.45 -56.09
N LEU A 62 -4.15 1.25 -55.71
CA LEU A 62 -4.32 0.13 -56.62
C LEU A 62 -5.34 0.43 -57.72
N ILE A 63 -6.49 1.03 -57.38
CA ILE A 63 -7.52 1.41 -58.35
C ILE A 63 -6.99 2.48 -59.32
N LEU A 64 -6.20 3.43 -58.82
CA LEU A 64 -5.70 4.56 -59.61
C LEU A 64 -4.52 4.19 -60.52
N THR A 65 -3.64 3.28 -60.10
CA THR A 65 -2.39 2.95 -60.81
C THR A 65 -2.42 1.59 -61.51
N SER A 66 -3.38 0.73 -61.17
CA SER A 66 -3.45 -0.69 -61.58
C SER A 66 -2.15 -1.48 -61.32
N ASN A 67 -1.27 -0.97 -60.44
CA ASN A 67 0.03 -1.57 -60.16
C ASN A 67 0.07 -2.11 -58.72
N LEU A 68 0.03 -3.45 -58.62
CA LEU A 68 0.01 -4.15 -57.34
C LEU A 68 1.30 -3.94 -56.54
N TYR A 69 2.46 -3.95 -57.20
CA TYR A 69 3.76 -3.75 -56.54
C TYR A 69 3.87 -2.36 -55.91
N PHE A 70 3.39 -1.33 -56.60
CA PHE A 70 3.42 0.04 -56.10
C PHE A 70 2.48 0.23 -54.89
N SER A 71 1.24 -0.27 -54.99
CA SER A 71 0.25 -0.24 -53.90
C SER A 71 0.76 -0.97 -52.65
N PHE A 72 1.29 -2.19 -52.82
CA PHE A 72 1.82 -2.98 -51.71
C PHE A 72 3.07 -2.34 -51.09
N GLY A 73 4.00 -1.85 -51.93
CA GLY A 73 5.19 -1.14 -51.46
C GLY A 73 4.84 0.10 -50.63
N LEU A 74 3.83 0.86 -51.04
CA LEU A 74 3.34 2.03 -50.32
C LEU A 74 2.68 1.66 -48.99
N ALA A 75 1.92 0.56 -48.93
CA ALA A 75 1.33 0.05 -47.69
C ALA A 75 2.41 -0.36 -46.67
N VAL A 76 3.44 -1.08 -47.12
CA VAL A 76 4.59 -1.47 -46.28
C VAL A 76 5.37 -0.24 -45.81
N PHE A 77 5.62 0.73 -46.70
CA PHE A 77 6.27 1.98 -46.35
C PHE A 77 5.50 2.75 -45.28
N LEU A 78 4.18 2.92 -45.45
CA LEU A 78 3.30 3.57 -44.47
C LEU A 78 3.33 2.85 -43.12
N PHE A 79 3.32 1.52 -43.13
CA PHE A 79 3.42 0.72 -41.90
C PHE A 79 4.76 0.93 -41.19
N ILE A 80 5.89 0.93 -41.91
CA ILE A 80 7.22 1.19 -41.33
C ILE A 80 7.32 2.62 -40.80
N LEU A 81 6.88 3.61 -41.59
CA LEU A 81 6.89 5.02 -41.18
C LEU A 81 6.05 5.24 -39.92
N PHE A 82 4.88 4.60 -39.85
CA PHE A 82 4.03 4.60 -38.68
C PHE A 82 4.74 3.98 -37.45
N LEU A 83 5.37 2.82 -37.61
CA LEU A 83 6.13 2.18 -36.53
C LEU A 83 7.22 3.10 -36.00
N VAL A 84 7.95 3.80 -36.88
CA VAL A 84 8.98 4.76 -36.49
C VAL A 84 8.37 5.97 -35.77
N ALA A 85 7.26 6.53 -36.28
CA ALA A 85 6.62 7.70 -35.70
C ALA A 85 5.95 7.44 -34.33
N PHE A 86 5.35 6.26 -34.14
CA PHE A 86 4.54 5.91 -32.96
C PHE A 86 5.11 4.74 -32.14
N HIS A 87 6.38 4.36 -32.30
CA HIS A 87 7.00 3.27 -31.52
C HIS A 87 6.80 3.42 -29.99
N ASN A 88 6.79 4.65 -29.48
CA ASN A 88 6.60 4.96 -28.05
C ASN A 88 5.17 4.74 -27.56
N ASP A 89 4.21 4.49 -28.44
CA ASP A 89 2.81 4.25 -28.11
C ASP A 89 2.47 2.76 -28.01
N PHE A 90 3.37 1.88 -28.48
CA PHE A 90 3.22 0.44 -28.39
C PHE A 90 4.18 -0.17 -27.37
N TYR A 91 3.59 -0.93 -26.46
CA TYR A 91 4.30 -1.58 -25.36
C TYR A 91 5.46 -2.50 -25.80
N SER A 92 5.27 -3.25 -26.90
CA SER A 92 6.26 -4.20 -27.43
C SER A 92 7.39 -3.49 -28.21
N LEU A 93 7.07 -2.40 -28.91
CA LEU A 93 8.00 -1.70 -29.81
C LEU A 93 8.93 -0.73 -29.07
N GLU A 94 8.46 -0.08 -28.00
CA GLU A 94 9.31 0.72 -27.10
C GLU A 94 10.47 -0.14 -26.57
N GLN A 95 10.23 -1.42 -26.27
CA GLN A 95 11.29 -2.33 -25.82
C GLN A 95 12.23 -2.76 -26.95
N GLY A 96 11.69 -3.07 -28.14
CA GLY A 96 12.49 -3.53 -29.29
C GLY A 96 13.47 -2.49 -29.80
N PHE A 97 13.03 -1.24 -29.97
CA PHE A 97 13.91 -0.16 -30.43
C PHE A 97 15.00 0.16 -29.41
N THR A 98 14.67 0.28 -28.13
CA THR A 98 15.66 0.57 -27.09
C THR A 98 16.70 -0.55 -26.96
N TYR A 99 16.27 -1.80 -27.17
CA TYR A 99 17.13 -2.99 -27.12
C TYR A 99 18.13 -3.05 -28.27
N LEU A 100 17.69 -2.77 -29.49
CA LEU A 100 18.54 -2.81 -30.68
C LEU A 100 19.65 -1.75 -30.66
N PHE A 101 19.38 -0.57 -30.10
CA PHE A 101 20.28 0.57 -30.25
C PHE A 101 21.11 0.93 -29.00
N ARG A 102 20.74 0.50 -27.77
CA ARG A 102 21.43 0.96 -26.55
C ARG A 102 21.46 -0.06 -25.41
N HIS A 103 22.66 -0.36 -24.91
CA HIS A 103 22.88 -1.24 -23.75
C HIS A 103 22.57 -0.59 -22.39
N PHE A 104 22.64 0.74 -22.32
CA PHE A 104 22.45 1.56 -21.13
C PHE A 104 21.69 2.82 -21.52
N VAL A 105 20.60 3.12 -20.81
CA VAL A 105 19.70 4.24 -21.15
C VAL A 105 19.20 4.92 -19.88
N GLU A 106 19.32 6.25 -19.85
CA GLU A 106 18.58 7.09 -18.92
C GLU A 106 17.11 7.14 -19.34
N ILE A 107 16.21 6.78 -18.43
CA ILE A 107 14.77 6.78 -18.65
C ILE A 107 14.10 7.94 -17.91
N LYS A 108 12.96 8.41 -18.42
CA LYS A 108 12.15 9.43 -17.75
C LYS A 108 10.78 8.82 -17.43
N PRO A 109 10.62 8.11 -16.30
CA PRO A 109 9.39 7.40 -15.98
C PRO A 109 8.19 8.34 -15.89
N PHE A 110 8.39 9.59 -15.47
CA PHE A 110 7.32 10.56 -15.28
C PHE A 110 7.20 11.62 -16.38
N ASP A 111 7.85 11.46 -17.55
CA ASP A 111 7.81 12.51 -18.59
C ASP A 111 6.36 12.86 -18.99
N ASN A 112 5.46 11.88 -19.04
CA ASN A 112 4.07 12.11 -19.42
C ASN A 112 3.21 12.76 -18.34
N PHE A 113 3.73 12.92 -17.12
CA PHE A 113 3.00 13.44 -15.99
C PHE A 113 3.41 14.87 -15.69
N LYS A 114 2.42 15.67 -15.31
CA LYS A 114 2.59 17.00 -14.73
C LYS A 114 1.93 17.01 -13.36
N PHE A 115 2.64 17.54 -12.38
CA PHE A 115 2.21 17.62 -10.99
C PHE A 115 1.94 19.06 -10.65
N TYR A 116 0.81 19.30 -10.00
CA TYR A 116 0.31 20.61 -9.66
C TYR A 116 -0.26 20.57 -8.23
N MET A 117 -0.18 21.71 -7.53
CA MET A 117 -0.90 21.95 -6.29
C MET A 117 -1.83 23.13 -6.47
N LEU A 118 -2.97 23.08 -5.80
CA LEU A 118 -3.88 24.22 -5.68
C LEU A 118 -3.34 25.15 -4.58
N GLU A 119 -3.30 26.45 -4.85
CA GLU A 119 -2.90 27.43 -3.83
C GLU A 119 -3.94 27.50 -2.70
N ASP A 120 -5.23 27.37 -3.05
CA ASP A 120 -6.33 27.44 -2.09
C ASP A 120 -6.52 26.14 -1.27
N ASP A 121 -5.93 25.02 -1.73
CA ASP A 121 -5.93 23.73 -1.02
C ASP A 121 -4.58 23.01 -1.17
N PRO A 122 -3.63 23.25 -0.25
CA PRO A 122 -2.29 22.67 -0.32
C PRO A 122 -2.24 21.16 -0.02
N ALA A 123 -3.38 20.52 0.29
CA ALA A 123 -3.49 19.07 0.47
C ALA A 123 -3.76 18.33 -0.86
N THR A 124 -4.40 19.01 -1.83
CA THR A 124 -4.77 18.39 -3.10
C THR A 124 -3.58 18.35 -4.06
N LEU A 125 -3.07 17.15 -4.32
CA LEU A 125 -2.14 16.93 -5.43
C LEU A 125 -2.92 16.64 -6.72
N LEU A 126 -2.80 17.53 -7.69
CA LEU A 126 -3.33 17.36 -9.04
C LEU A 126 -2.27 16.77 -9.97
N ILE A 127 -2.53 15.58 -10.51
CA ILE A 127 -1.67 14.85 -11.43
C ILE A 127 -2.34 14.80 -12.81
N ILE A 128 -1.65 15.28 -13.84
CA ILE A 128 -2.15 15.26 -15.22
C ILE A 128 -1.23 14.41 -16.10
N ASN A 129 -1.77 13.34 -16.68
CA ASN A 129 -1.12 12.59 -17.75
C ASN A 129 -1.44 13.26 -19.10
N LYS A 130 -0.45 13.95 -19.66
CA LYS A 130 -0.57 14.68 -20.94
C LYS A 130 -0.80 13.77 -22.14
N LYS A 131 -0.33 12.52 -22.06
CA LYS A 131 -0.40 11.54 -23.15
C LYS A 131 -1.79 10.92 -23.25
N ASP A 132 -2.37 10.54 -22.11
CA ASP A 132 -3.67 9.89 -22.05
C ASP A 132 -4.83 10.85 -21.79
N MET A 133 -4.56 12.12 -21.46
CA MET A 133 -5.57 13.08 -21.01
C MET A 133 -6.34 12.58 -19.81
N LEU A 134 -5.60 12.19 -18.77
CA LEU A 134 -6.17 11.85 -17.48
C LEU A 134 -5.77 12.90 -16.46
N ASN A 135 -6.75 13.42 -15.76
CA ASN A 135 -6.57 14.38 -14.67
C ASN A 135 -6.97 13.68 -13.39
N MET A 136 -6.15 13.78 -12.36
CA MET A 136 -6.32 13.04 -11.11
C MET A 136 -6.09 13.96 -9.94
N ALA A 137 -6.99 13.92 -8.96
CA ALA A 137 -6.78 14.54 -7.66
C ALA A 137 -6.52 13.43 -6.64
N MET A 138 -5.59 13.67 -5.71
CA MET A 138 -5.22 12.71 -4.68
C MET A 138 -4.96 13.42 -3.35
N HIS A 139 -5.43 12.80 -2.26
CA HIS A 139 -5.08 13.13 -0.88
C HIS A 139 -4.31 11.98 -0.25
N ILE A 140 -3.23 12.32 0.46
CA ILE A 140 -2.39 11.35 1.17
C ILE A 140 -2.48 11.61 2.67
N TYR A 141 -2.85 10.57 3.40
CA TYR A 141 -2.87 10.52 4.85
C TYR A 141 -1.67 9.72 5.35
N ARG A 142 -0.96 10.24 6.35
CA ARG A 142 0.07 9.51 7.08
C ARG A 142 -0.48 9.07 8.42
N VAL A 143 -0.18 7.83 8.82
CA VAL A 143 -0.42 7.37 10.18
C VAL A 143 0.63 8.01 11.10
N GLU A 144 0.18 8.84 12.03
CA GLU A 144 1.04 9.50 13.02
C GLU A 144 1.19 8.63 14.26
N VAL A 145 0.06 8.12 14.75
CA VAL A 145 -0.01 7.36 16.01
C VAL A 145 -0.64 6.00 15.75
N LEU A 146 0.01 4.94 16.22
CA LEU A 146 -0.57 3.60 16.28
C LEU A 146 -1.04 3.27 17.70
N ALA A 147 -2.25 2.72 17.80
CA ALA A 147 -2.83 2.26 19.06
C ALA A 147 -2.24 0.93 19.55
N GLU A 148 -2.15 0.77 20.87
CA GLU A 148 -1.82 -0.51 21.47
C GLU A 148 -3.04 -1.41 21.63
N ASN A 149 -2.89 -2.67 21.19
CA ASN A 149 -3.72 -3.83 21.54
C ASN A 149 -5.22 -3.78 21.19
N ILE A 150 -5.67 -2.75 20.47
CA ILE A 150 -7.03 -2.63 19.97
C ILE A 150 -7.06 -3.11 18.52
N LYS A 151 -7.77 -4.21 18.26
CA LYS A 151 -7.99 -4.68 16.90
C LYS A 151 -8.99 -3.74 16.21
N PRO A 152 -8.58 -3.01 15.16
CA PRO A 152 -9.49 -2.14 14.44
C PRO A 152 -10.60 -2.94 13.76
N THR A 153 -11.78 -2.34 13.63
CA THR A 153 -12.92 -2.93 12.92
C THR A 153 -12.76 -2.77 11.40
N ILE A 154 -11.69 -3.35 10.84
CA ILE A 154 -11.34 -3.23 9.40
C ILE A 154 -12.51 -3.67 8.50
N ASN A 155 -13.29 -4.66 8.93
CA ASN A 155 -14.49 -5.09 8.20
C ASN A 155 -15.50 -3.95 7.99
N GLN A 156 -15.80 -3.17 9.04
CA GLN A 156 -16.71 -2.03 8.98
C GLN A 156 -16.10 -0.89 8.16
N PHE A 157 -14.80 -0.66 8.30
CA PHE A 157 -14.06 0.30 7.47
C PHE A 157 -14.18 -0.02 5.97
N LEU A 158 -13.92 -1.28 5.59
CA LEU A 158 -14.05 -1.71 4.19
C LEU A 158 -15.50 -1.62 3.71
N TYR A 159 -16.47 -2.05 4.52
CA TYR A 159 -17.88 -1.94 4.17
C TYR A 159 -18.29 -0.48 3.90
N ALA A 160 -17.92 0.46 4.77
CA ALA A 160 -18.23 1.88 4.61
C ALA A 160 -17.60 2.49 3.34
N LEU A 161 -16.37 2.12 3.01
CA LEU A 161 -15.71 2.54 1.76
C LEU A 161 -16.36 1.91 0.53
N TYR A 162 -16.84 0.66 0.62
CA TYR A 162 -17.54 0.00 -0.47
C TYR A 162 -18.89 0.65 -0.77
N GLU A 163 -19.66 0.96 0.26
CA GLU A 163 -20.95 1.67 0.15
C GLU A 163 -20.74 3.05 -0.50
N SER A 164 -19.71 3.78 -0.04
CA SER A 164 -19.36 5.10 -0.57
C SER A 164 -18.64 5.06 -1.93
N LYS A 165 -18.35 3.87 -2.48
CA LYS A 165 -17.58 3.64 -3.72
C LYS A 165 -16.21 4.33 -3.76
N ILE A 166 -15.54 4.43 -2.62
CA ILE A 166 -14.25 5.12 -2.48
C ILE A 166 -13.11 4.15 -2.79
N PRO A 167 -12.30 4.38 -3.83
CA PRO A 167 -11.05 3.65 -4.03
C PRO A 167 -9.99 4.16 -3.04
N TYR A 168 -9.17 3.26 -2.52
CA TYR A 168 -8.09 3.62 -1.61
C TYR A 168 -6.81 2.82 -1.87
N THR A 169 -5.69 3.41 -1.45
CA THR A 169 -4.39 2.74 -1.41
C THR A 169 -3.88 2.72 0.03
N TYR A 170 -3.45 1.55 0.47
CA TYR A 170 -2.73 1.30 1.71
C TYR A 170 -1.27 0.98 1.36
N GLN A 171 -0.32 1.73 1.92
CA GLN A 171 1.10 1.56 1.63
C GLN A 171 1.93 1.59 2.92
N VAL A 172 2.83 0.62 3.05
CA VAL A 172 3.83 0.56 4.13
C VAL A 172 5.20 0.70 3.49
N VAL A 173 5.99 1.65 3.97
CA VAL A 173 7.35 1.93 3.51
C VAL A 173 8.29 1.78 4.68
N GLN A 174 9.17 0.79 4.64
CA GLN A 174 10.24 0.65 5.62
C GLN A 174 11.60 0.81 4.95
N LYS A 175 12.37 1.80 5.43
CA LYS A 175 13.67 2.14 4.88
C LYS A 175 14.69 2.44 5.96
N PRO A 176 15.98 2.21 5.67
CA PRO A 176 17.07 2.61 6.55
C PRO A 176 17.13 4.14 6.65
N ILE A 177 17.48 4.64 7.83
CA ILE A 177 17.71 6.07 8.06
C ILE A 177 19.04 6.47 7.44
N ILE A 178 18.97 7.22 6.34
CA ILE A 178 20.14 7.77 5.66
C ILE A 178 20.42 9.17 6.25
N LYS A 179 21.44 9.32 7.09
CA LYS A 179 21.92 10.65 7.55
C LYS A 179 22.89 11.20 6.48
N LEU A 180 22.46 12.21 5.73
CA LEU A 180 23.40 13.08 5.00
C LEU A 180 23.73 14.24 5.92
N ASP A 181 25.01 14.41 6.27
CA ASP A 181 25.45 15.58 7.03
C ASP A 181 25.29 16.84 6.19
N LYS A 182 24.54 17.83 6.70
CA LYS A 182 24.21 19.08 5.98
C LYS A 182 25.46 19.89 5.60
N ASN A 183 26.58 19.71 6.31
CA ASN A 183 27.83 20.45 6.09
C ASN A 183 28.60 20.03 4.82
N LEU A 184 28.30 18.87 4.23
CA LEU A 184 29.00 18.37 3.03
C LEU A 184 28.49 18.96 1.70
N ALA A 185 27.45 19.82 1.75
CA ALA A 185 26.83 20.38 0.55
C ALA A 185 27.57 21.60 -0.03
N GLN A 186 28.56 22.17 0.68
CA GLN A 186 29.22 23.42 0.27
C GLN A 186 30.64 23.25 -0.31
N ASP A 187 31.39 22.19 0.04
CA ASP A 187 32.79 22.07 -0.40
C ASP A 187 33.06 20.87 -1.32
N LYS A 188 33.37 21.16 -2.60
CA LYS A 188 33.72 20.17 -3.64
C LYS A 188 34.99 19.36 -3.33
N LYS A 189 35.81 19.76 -2.35
CA LYS A 189 37.11 19.13 -2.04
C LYS A 189 37.06 18.02 -0.98
N GLU A 190 36.00 17.92 -0.16
CA GLU A 190 35.89 16.88 0.88
C GLU A 190 35.16 15.59 0.39
N PHE A 191 34.74 15.55 -0.88
CA PHE A 191 33.98 14.42 -1.45
C PHE A 191 34.77 13.10 -1.59
N SER A 192 36.10 13.13 -1.51
CA SER A 192 36.94 11.92 -1.54
C SER A 192 36.80 11.08 -0.26
N GLN A 193 36.35 11.68 0.85
CA GLN A 193 36.16 10.99 2.14
C GLN A 193 34.82 10.24 2.23
N LEU A 194 33.84 10.55 1.35
CA LEU A 194 32.54 9.86 1.30
C LEU A 194 32.63 8.38 0.90
N ARG A 195 33.71 7.96 0.22
CA ARG A 195 33.94 6.55 -0.15
C ARG A 195 34.24 5.67 1.07
N ASN A 196 34.71 6.29 2.16
CA ASN A 196 35.10 5.63 3.41
C ASN A 196 34.04 5.75 4.51
N LEU A 197 32.88 6.36 4.25
CA LEU A 197 31.68 6.15 5.06
C LEU A 197 31.11 4.77 4.73
N GLU A 198 31.90 3.75 5.04
CA GLU A 198 31.33 2.45 5.37
C GLU A 198 30.38 2.65 6.55
N THR A 199 29.31 1.88 6.47
CA THR A 199 28.15 1.78 7.35
C THR A 199 28.53 1.56 8.80
N ASN A 200 29.11 2.57 9.46
CA ASN A 200 29.38 2.52 10.89
C ASN A 200 28.09 2.77 11.66
N ASN A 201 27.47 1.65 12.01
CA ASN A 201 26.70 1.42 13.23
C ASN A 201 25.73 2.54 13.64
N ASN A 202 24.54 2.50 13.02
CA ASN A 202 23.26 2.43 13.72
C ASN A 202 22.14 2.22 12.69
N ASP A 203 21.85 0.93 12.40
CA ASP A 203 20.78 0.44 11.51
C ASP A 203 19.38 0.79 12.05
N SER A 204 19.09 2.08 12.18
CA SER A 204 17.77 2.56 12.54
C SER A 204 16.90 2.55 11.28
N TYR A 205 15.86 1.73 11.28
CA TYR A 205 14.85 1.69 10.23
C TYR A 205 13.70 2.61 10.62
N LYS A 206 13.15 3.33 9.63
CA LYS A 206 11.94 4.12 9.82
C LYS A 206 10.82 3.54 8.96
N THR A 207 9.66 3.40 9.59
CA THR A 207 8.45 2.89 8.96
C THR A 207 7.49 4.05 8.74
N TYR A 208 6.98 4.19 7.53
CA TYR A 208 5.93 5.12 7.17
C TYR A 208 4.73 4.34 6.66
N ILE A 209 3.53 4.69 7.13
CA ILE A 209 2.28 4.08 6.68
C ILE A 209 1.40 5.17 6.10
N TYR A 210 0.95 4.95 4.86
CA TYR A 210 0.13 5.87 4.10
C TYR A 210 -1.21 5.25 3.72
N PHE A 211 -2.27 6.05 3.87
CA PHE A 211 -3.54 5.85 3.21
C PHE A 211 -3.72 6.94 2.17
N SER A 212 -4.26 6.62 1.00
CA SER A 212 -4.60 7.67 0.01
C SER A 212 -5.89 7.36 -0.68
N VAL A 213 -6.64 8.42 -0.99
CA VAL A 213 -7.80 8.41 -1.85
C VAL A 213 -7.48 9.18 -3.11
N TYR A 214 -8.11 8.79 -4.21
CA TYR A 214 -7.93 9.47 -5.48
C TYR A 214 -9.22 9.46 -6.29
N PHE A 215 -9.35 10.45 -7.17
CA PHE A 215 -10.42 10.53 -8.14
C PHE A 215 -9.85 10.93 -9.50
N VAL A 216 -10.41 10.40 -10.59
CA VAL A 216 -9.86 10.53 -11.94
C VAL A 216 -10.93 10.95 -12.94
N GLU A 217 -10.62 12.01 -13.70
CA GLU A 217 -11.42 12.57 -14.77
C GLU A 217 -10.72 12.46 -16.13
N LYS A 218 -11.47 12.05 -17.15
CA LYS A 218 -10.95 11.82 -18.52
C LYS A 218 -11.12 13.07 -19.40
N GLY A 219 -10.15 13.35 -20.25
CA GLY A 219 -10.19 14.40 -21.28
C GLY A 219 -9.55 15.73 -20.87
N ILE A 220 -9.85 16.79 -21.63
CA ILE A 220 -9.32 18.14 -21.39
C ILE A 220 -9.83 18.68 -20.05
N LEU A 221 -8.95 19.27 -19.25
CA LEU A 221 -9.29 19.87 -17.97
C LEU A 221 -10.07 21.19 -18.19
N SER A 222 -11.37 21.17 -17.93
CA SER A 222 -12.22 22.37 -17.86
C SER A 222 -12.43 22.78 -16.40
N LEU A 223 -12.88 24.02 -16.16
CA LEU A 223 -13.21 24.49 -14.81
C LEU A 223 -14.21 23.56 -14.11
N ARG A 224 -15.28 23.14 -14.83
CA ARG A 224 -16.26 22.17 -14.30
C ARG A 224 -15.61 20.86 -13.85
N LYS A 225 -14.64 20.34 -14.61
CA LYS A 225 -13.93 19.11 -14.24
C LYS A 225 -12.94 19.32 -13.10
N LEU A 226 -12.29 20.47 -13.05
CA LEU A 226 -11.42 20.83 -11.94
C LEU A 226 -12.22 20.92 -10.63
N ASN A 227 -13.34 21.63 -10.64
CA ASN A 227 -14.24 21.72 -9.48
C ASN A 227 -14.75 20.31 -9.11
N SER A 228 -15.22 19.53 -10.08
CA SER A 228 -15.62 18.14 -9.84
C SER A 228 -14.52 17.30 -9.21
N LEU A 229 -13.25 17.45 -9.64
CA LEU A 229 -12.11 16.74 -9.06
C LEU A 229 -11.89 17.14 -7.60
N VAL A 230 -11.89 18.45 -7.31
CA VAL A 230 -11.65 19.01 -5.98
C VAL A 230 -12.81 18.69 -5.03
N ASP A 231 -14.06 18.87 -5.45
CA ASP A 231 -15.24 18.59 -4.65
C ASP A 231 -15.32 17.09 -4.31
N THR A 232 -15.12 16.23 -5.30
CA THR A 232 -15.20 14.77 -5.10
C THR A 232 -14.05 14.27 -4.22
N ILE A 233 -12.80 14.75 -4.43
CA ILE A 233 -11.69 14.33 -3.59
C ILE A 233 -11.86 14.80 -2.14
N ASN A 234 -12.45 15.98 -1.93
CA ASN A 234 -12.77 16.49 -0.59
C ASN A 234 -13.82 15.63 0.11
N VAL A 235 -14.87 15.21 -0.61
CA VAL A 235 -15.85 14.25 -0.08
C VAL A 235 -15.17 12.92 0.27
N TYR A 236 -14.45 12.31 -0.67
CA TYR A 236 -13.75 11.04 -0.43
C TYR A 236 -12.77 11.12 0.73
N SER A 237 -12.08 12.25 0.86
CA SER A 237 -11.13 12.54 1.92
C SER A 237 -11.81 12.65 3.28
N ARG A 238 -12.92 13.39 3.36
CA ARG A 238 -13.71 13.53 4.59
C ARG A 238 -14.28 12.18 5.01
N ASP A 239 -14.83 11.42 4.08
CA ASP A 239 -15.47 10.13 4.34
C ASP A 239 -14.42 9.08 4.74
N LEU A 240 -13.26 9.05 4.08
CA LEU A 240 -12.15 8.19 4.51
C LEU A 240 -11.70 8.56 5.93
N LYS A 241 -11.49 9.85 6.23
CA LYS A 241 -11.07 10.29 7.56
C LYS A 241 -12.10 9.94 8.64
N SER A 242 -13.37 10.21 8.38
CA SER A 242 -14.48 9.91 9.29
C SER A 242 -14.58 8.40 9.54
N ASN A 243 -14.59 7.60 8.48
CA ASN A 243 -14.63 6.14 8.59
C ASN A 243 -13.37 5.58 9.24
N PHE A 244 -12.20 6.16 9.00
CA PHE A 244 -10.97 5.74 9.66
C PHE A 244 -11.05 6.01 11.17
N SER A 245 -11.40 7.23 11.58
CA SER A 245 -11.56 7.57 13.00
C SER A 245 -12.64 6.75 13.71
N ALA A 246 -13.71 6.39 13.01
CA ALA A 246 -14.79 5.56 13.54
C ALA A 246 -14.43 4.07 13.69
N ASN A 247 -13.43 3.56 12.95
CA ASN A 247 -13.07 2.14 12.97
C ASN A 247 -11.67 1.86 13.55
N PHE A 248 -10.86 2.92 13.70
CA PHE A 248 -9.53 2.92 14.28
C PHE A 248 -9.47 3.98 15.40
N HIS A 249 -10.29 3.80 16.45
CA HIS A 249 -10.54 4.80 17.51
C HIS A 249 -9.31 5.41 18.18
N HIS A 250 -8.16 4.74 18.15
CA HIS A 250 -6.93 5.15 18.83
C HIS A 250 -5.75 5.33 17.87
N THR A 251 -5.99 5.19 16.56
CA THR A 251 -4.97 5.44 15.52
C THR A 251 -5.22 6.82 14.93
N LYS A 252 -4.20 7.68 14.93
CA LYS A 252 -4.30 9.03 14.37
C LYS A 252 -3.72 9.06 12.98
N ILE A 253 -4.47 9.61 12.03
CA ILE A 253 -3.98 9.95 10.69
C ILE A 253 -3.98 11.46 10.50
N SER A 254 -2.95 11.97 9.82
CA SER A 254 -2.88 13.36 9.38
C SER A 254 -2.90 13.44 7.85
N LEU A 255 -3.70 14.39 7.35
CA LEU A 255 -3.68 14.75 5.94
C LEU A 255 -2.41 15.55 5.70
N LEU A 256 -1.57 15.07 4.78
CA LEU A 256 -0.35 15.75 4.41
C LEU A 256 -0.67 16.97 3.55
N LYS A 257 0.01 18.08 3.83
CA LYS A 257 -0.15 19.35 3.13
C LYS A 257 1.22 19.87 2.73
N LYS A 258 1.24 20.72 1.71
CA LYS A 258 2.43 21.50 1.37
C LYS A 258 2.71 22.56 2.43
N GLU A 259 3.94 22.63 2.93
CA GLU A 259 4.40 23.75 3.77
C GLU A 259 4.79 24.94 2.88
N ASP A 260 4.33 26.14 3.24
CA ASP A 260 4.69 27.37 2.52
C ASP A 260 6.11 27.81 2.94
N ASP A 261 7.08 27.62 2.05
CA ASP A 261 8.47 28.10 2.20
C ASP A 261 8.57 29.62 2.49
N LYS A 262 7.48 30.39 2.29
CA LYS A 262 7.45 31.85 2.47
C LYS A 262 7.46 32.34 3.94
N LYS A 263 7.33 31.46 4.93
CA LYS A 263 7.42 31.88 6.35
C LYS A 263 8.84 31.89 6.92
N ILE A 264 9.85 31.47 6.15
CA ILE A 264 11.24 31.39 6.64
C ILE A 264 12.04 32.67 6.32
N ASP A 265 11.55 33.54 5.43
CA ASP A 265 12.32 34.71 4.95
C ASP A 265 11.93 36.06 5.60
N ASN A 266 11.13 36.07 6.67
CA ASN A 266 10.89 37.32 7.42
C ASN A 266 11.85 37.40 8.62
N GLU A 267 13.09 37.79 8.35
CA GLU A 267 13.98 38.39 9.34
C GLU A 267 13.43 39.76 9.76
N ALA A 268 12.64 39.80 10.84
CA ALA A 268 12.44 41.00 11.65
C ALA A 268 11.76 40.65 12.99
N GLU A 269 12.43 39.85 13.83
CA GLU A 269 12.32 39.90 15.30
C GLU A 269 13.29 38.87 15.90
N TRP A 270 14.58 39.16 15.75
CA TRP A 270 15.64 38.56 16.55
C TRP A 270 16.07 39.59 17.60
N LYS A 271 15.34 39.62 18.70
CA LYS A 271 15.84 39.94 20.04
C LYS A 271 14.75 39.57 21.04
N ASP A 272 15.16 38.77 22.02
CA ASP A 272 14.41 38.44 23.23
C ASP A 272 13.53 37.17 23.18
N SER A 273 14.16 36.02 22.89
CA SER A 273 13.75 34.74 23.50
C SER A 273 14.84 33.67 23.35
N GLU A 274 15.98 33.85 24.01
CA GLU A 274 16.81 32.72 24.43
C GLU A 274 16.08 32.01 25.58
N SER A 275 15.27 31.00 25.25
CA SER A 275 15.09 29.76 26.02
C SER A 275 13.97 28.89 25.45
N ASN A 276 14.30 27.63 25.14
CA ASN A 276 13.40 26.46 25.07
C ASN A 276 12.53 26.17 23.82
N GLU A 277 12.92 26.51 22.59
CA GLU A 277 12.25 25.98 21.38
C GLU A 277 13.20 25.34 20.34
N GLY A 278 14.16 24.55 20.81
CA GLY A 278 15.18 23.92 19.94
C GLY A 278 14.92 22.50 19.42
N LYS A 279 13.76 21.87 19.67
CA LYS A 279 13.58 20.42 19.39
C LYS A 279 12.42 20.00 18.48
N ASP A 280 11.45 20.87 18.16
CA ASP A 280 10.19 20.39 17.55
C ASP A 280 9.98 20.71 16.06
N ASN A 281 10.83 21.52 15.44
CA ASN A 281 10.62 21.97 14.04
C ASN A 281 11.36 21.16 12.96
N GLU A 282 12.20 20.17 13.28
CA GLU A 282 12.98 19.42 12.28
C GLU A 282 12.27 18.18 11.66
N ASN A 283 11.01 17.89 12.01
CA ASN A 283 10.40 16.57 11.74
C ASN A 283 9.04 16.51 11.00
N LYS A 284 8.47 17.63 10.52
CA LYS A 284 7.21 17.56 9.75
C LYS A 284 7.48 17.18 8.30
N GLU A 285 6.94 16.04 7.87
CA GLU A 285 7.04 15.54 6.50
C GLU A 285 5.93 16.19 5.65
N ASP A 286 6.31 16.89 4.58
CA ASP A 286 5.38 17.48 3.62
C ASP A 286 4.76 16.38 2.72
N LEU A 287 3.59 16.65 2.12
CA LEU A 287 3.01 15.89 1.01
C LEU A 287 4.02 15.57 -0.11
N ILE A 288 4.86 16.53 -0.49
CA ILE A 288 5.94 16.30 -1.47
C ILE A 288 6.94 15.28 -0.95
N ASP A 289 7.29 15.38 0.33
CA ASP A 289 8.21 14.47 0.98
C ASP A 289 7.65 13.06 1.05
N ALA A 290 6.36 12.85 1.34
CA ALA A 290 5.79 11.50 1.36
C ALA A 290 5.80 10.79 -0.01
N ILE A 291 5.68 11.52 -1.12
CA ILE A 291 5.85 10.97 -2.47
C ILE A 291 7.33 10.62 -2.70
N ARG A 292 8.21 11.47 -2.20
CA ARG A 292 9.67 11.33 -2.30
C ARG A 292 10.23 10.27 -1.35
N THR A 293 9.60 9.96 -0.21
CA THR A 293 10.08 8.98 0.77
C THR A 293 10.21 7.58 0.16
N LEU A 294 9.37 7.27 -0.84
CA LEU A 294 9.49 6.09 -1.71
C LEU A 294 10.79 6.02 -2.52
N ILE A 295 11.45 7.15 -2.73
CA ILE A 295 12.76 7.27 -3.36
C ILE A 295 13.84 7.45 -2.26
N TYR A 296 13.78 8.51 -1.45
CA TYR A 296 14.93 8.98 -0.66
C TYR A 296 15.09 8.40 0.76
N GLY A 297 14.08 7.75 1.35
CA GLY A 297 14.16 7.23 2.74
C GLY A 297 14.16 8.30 3.85
N LYS A 298 14.60 9.53 3.54
CA LYS A 298 14.39 10.78 4.31
C LYS A 298 14.03 11.94 3.37
N PRO A 299 13.36 13.00 3.87
CA PRO A 299 13.26 14.27 3.16
C PRO A 299 14.68 14.87 3.05
N ILE A 300 15.24 14.85 1.85
CA ILE A 300 16.46 15.62 1.57
C ILE A 300 15.98 17.03 1.25
N LYS A 301 16.29 18.02 2.10
CA LYS A 301 16.07 19.43 1.78
C LYS A 301 16.89 19.75 0.52
N MET A 302 16.19 19.81 -0.61
CA MET A 302 16.77 20.19 -1.89
C MET A 302 16.91 21.71 -1.89
N VAL A 303 18.14 22.21 -2.06
CA VAL A 303 18.32 23.58 -2.54
C VAL A 303 17.70 23.60 -3.94
N GLN A 304 16.57 24.28 -4.11
CA GLN A 304 16.00 24.53 -5.42
C GLN A 304 16.96 25.45 -6.17
N SER A 305 17.93 24.90 -6.88
CA SER A 305 18.67 25.70 -7.84
C SER A 305 17.67 26.15 -8.90
N LYS A 306 17.54 27.47 -9.07
CA LYS A 306 16.81 28.14 -10.17
C LYS A 306 17.43 27.88 -11.55
N GLU A 307 18.25 26.84 -11.69
CA GLU A 307 18.77 26.45 -13.00
C GLU A 307 17.64 25.74 -13.76
N GLU A 308 17.07 26.46 -14.72
CA GLU A 308 16.37 25.85 -15.84
C GLU A 308 17.32 24.84 -16.50
N ILE A 309 17.26 23.57 -16.09
CA ILE A 309 17.94 22.51 -16.81
C ILE A 309 17.19 22.30 -18.12
N LYS A 310 17.56 23.10 -19.13
CA LYS A 310 17.26 22.89 -20.55
C LYS A 310 18.01 21.65 -21.04
N SER A 311 17.66 20.48 -20.53
CA SER A 311 17.95 19.21 -21.21
C SER A 311 16.71 18.79 -22.01
N VAL A 312 16.40 19.58 -23.04
CA VAL A 312 15.50 19.14 -24.10
C VAL A 312 16.17 17.94 -24.76
N SER A 313 15.71 16.74 -24.44
CA SER A 313 16.29 15.52 -25.01
C SER A 313 16.10 15.55 -26.53
N LYS A 314 17.20 15.54 -27.30
CA LYS A 314 17.21 15.52 -28.77
C LYS A 314 16.24 14.47 -29.37
N HIS A 315 15.99 13.38 -28.64
CA HIS A 315 15.02 12.34 -29.01
C HIS A 315 13.57 12.78 -29.08
N LYS A 316 13.15 13.74 -28.25
CA LYS A 316 11.75 14.17 -28.20
C LYS A 316 11.39 15.01 -29.43
N ILE A 317 12.30 15.90 -29.82
CA ILE A 317 12.21 16.68 -31.06
C ILE A 317 12.13 15.75 -32.27
N PHE A 318 12.95 14.69 -32.30
CA PHE A 318 12.95 13.70 -33.37
C PHE A 318 11.61 12.96 -33.47
N SER A 319 11.09 12.42 -32.37
CA SER A 319 9.80 11.70 -32.39
C SER A 319 8.63 12.60 -32.78
N THR A 320 8.59 13.85 -32.33
CA THR A 320 7.55 14.81 -32.77
C THR A 320 7.68 15.16 -34.24
N PHE A 321 8.90 15.26 -34.77
CA PHE A 321 9.14 15.54 -36.18
C PHE A 321 8.66 14.39 -37.08
N PHE A 322 8.95 13.13 -36.74
CA PHE A 322 8.43 11.98 -37.50
C PHE A 322 6.92 11.85 -37.44
N ARG A 323 6.29 12.19 -36.31
CA ARG A 323 4.82 12.26 -36.20
C ARG A 323 4.23 13.32 -37.14
N LEU A 324 4.86 14.50 -37.23
CA LEU A 324 4.43 15.55 -38.19
C LEU A 324 4.58 15.09 -39.63
N ILE A 325 5.72 14.49 -39.99
CA ILE A 325 5.95 13.95 -41.34
C ILE A 325 4.89 12.92 -41.69
N PHE A 326 4.61 11.97 -40.79
CA PHE A 326 3.61 10.94 -41.04
C PHE A 326 2.21 11.53 -41.29
N ILE A 327 1.81 12.52 -40.50
CA ILE A 327 0.52 13.20 -40.66
C ILE A 327 0.47 13.99 -41.96
N ALA A 328 1.52 14.76 -42.26
CA ALA A 328 1.62 15.50 -43.51
C ALA A 328 1.55 14.55 -44.72
N PHE A 329 2.24 13.41 -44.66
CA PHE A 329 2.22 12.40 -45.72
C PHE A 329 0.82 11.79 -45.92
N ILE A 330 0.10 11.48 -44.84
CA ILE A 330 -1.27 10.98 -44.92
C ILE A 330 -2.18 12.01 -45.58
N ILE A 331 -2.13 13.27 -45.12
CA ILE A 331 -2.96 14.35 -45.65
C ILE A 331 -2.66 14.52 -47.14
N ILE A 332 -1.39 14.70 -47.52
CA ILE A 332 -1.00 14.89 -48.93
C ILE A 332 -1.47 13.71 -49.79
N SER A 333 -1.28 12.47 -49.32
CA SER A 333 -1.70 11.27 -50.04
C SER A 333 -3.23 11.21 -50.19
N LEU A 334 -3.97 11.54 -49.13
CA LEU A 334 -5.43 11.56 -49.13
C LEU A 334 -5.99 12.65 -50.06
N THR A 335 -5.46 13.88 -49.96
CA THR A 335 -5.83 15.00 -50.83
C THR A 335 -5.56 14.66 -52.31
N LEU A 336 -4.41 14.06 -52.64
CA LEU A 336 -4.07 13.66 -54.01
C LEU A 336 -5.02 12.58 -54.55
N ILE A 337 -5.34 11.57 -53.74
CA ILE A 337 -6.29 10.51 -54.09
C ILE A 337 -7.67 11.13 -54.37
N LEU A 338 -8.19 11.96 -53.47
CA LEU A 338 -9.52 12.56 -53.61
C LEU A 338 -9.61 13.53 -54.79
N LEU A 339 -8.52 14.24 -55.12
CA LEU A 339 -8.44 15.11 -56.30
C LEU A 339 -8.52 14.30 -57.60
N GLN A 340 -7.87 13.13 -57.66
CA GLN A 340 -7.95 12.24 -58.83
C GLN A 340 -9.35 11.66 -59.04
N PHE A 341 -10.13 11.48 -57.95
CA PHE A 341 -11.55 11.13 -58.02
C PHE A 341 -12.49 12.31 -58.37
N LYS A 342 -11.94 13.49 -58.70
CA LYS A 342 -12.69 14.71 -59.09
C LYS A 342 -13.70 15.19 -58.03
N LEU A 343 -13.41 14.97 -56.75
CA LEU A 343 -14.24 15.50 -55.67
C LEU A 343 -14.08 17.02 -55.52
N PRO A 344 -15.15 17.77 -55.19
CA PRO A 344 -15.05 19.20 -54.92
C PRO A 344 -14.14 19.48 -53.71
N ILE A 345 -13.35 20.57 -53.79
CA ILE A 345 -12.34 20.96 -52.79
C ILE A 345 -12.92 21.03 -51.37
N PHE A 346 -14.17 21.49 -51.20
CA PHE A 346 -14.82 21.57 -49.90
C PHE A 346 -14.96 20.20 -49.22
N TYR A 347 -15.33 19.14 -49.96
CA TYR A 347 -15.43 17.79 -49.41
C TYR A 347 -14.06 17.24 -49.02
N ILE A 348 -13.02 17.56 -49.80
CA ILE A 348 -11.63 17.18 -49.50
C ILE A 348 -11.20 17.79 -48.16
N LEU A 349 -11.45 19.09 -47.95
CA LEU A 349 -11.13 19.78 -46.71
C LEU A 349 -11.86 19.19 -45.50
N VAL A 350 -13.14 18.82 -45.66
CA VAL A 350 -13.92 18.18 -44.58
C VAL A 350 -13.35 16.80 -44.23
N VAL A 351 -13.01 15.99 -45.23
CA VAL A 351 -12.42 14.66 -45.01
C VAL A 351 -11.05 14.77 -44.35
N ASP A 352 -10.19 15.67 -44.82
CA ASP A 352 -8.86 15.92 -44.23
C ASP A 352 -8.99 16.39 -42.78
N LEU A 353 -9.95 17.28 -42.47
CA LEU A 353 -10.24 17.71 -41.10
C LEU A 353 -10.66 16.54 -40.20
N VAL A 354 -11.54 15.66 -40.69
CA VAL A 354 -12.00 14.47 -39.95
C VAL A 354 -10.82 13.53 -39.66
N VAL A 355 -9.96 13.27 -40.65
CA VAL A 355 -8.77 12.43 -40.47
C VAL A 355 -7.80 13.04 -39.47
N VAL A 356 -7.53 14.35 -39.55
CA VAL A 356 -6.70 15.06 -38.57
C VAL A 356 -7.30 14.95 -37.17
N CYS A 357 -8.61 15.12 -37.02
CA CYS A 357 -9.29 14.94 -35.74
C CYS A 357 -9.13 13.50 -35.20
N ILE A 358 -9.33 12.48 -36.03
CA ILE A 358 -9.13 11.07 -35.65
C ILE A 358 -7.69 10.83 -35.20
N VAL A 359 -6.71 11.35 -35.94
CA VAL A 359 -5.29 11.22 -35.59
C VAL A 359 -4.96 11.94 -34.29
N LEU A 360 -5.45 13.16 -34.06
CA LEU A 360 -5.24 13.87 -32.80
C LEU A 360 -5.90 13.15 -31.62
N PHE A 361 -7.13 12.67 -31.78
CA PHE A 361 -7.88 12.02 -30.69
C PHE A 361 -7.47 10.58 -30.42
N LEU A 362 -6.93 9.82 -31.38
CA LEU A 362 -6.48 8.44 -31.15
C LEU A 362 -4.97 8.35 -30.98
N TRP A 363 -4.20 9.03 -31.84
CA TRP A 363 -2.77 8.80 -31.98
C TRP A 363 -1.90 9.89 -31.34
N TRP A 364 -2.31 11.16 -31.39
CA TRP A 364 -1.50 12.27 -30.91
C TRP A 364 -2.22 13.20 -29.92
N ARG A 365 -2.77 12.59 -28.87
CA ARG A 365 -3.50 13.31 -27.82
C ARG A 365 -2.66 14.38 -27.12
N GLU A 366 -1.35 14.18 -26.99
CA GLU A 366 -0.44 15.13 -26.32
C GLU A 366 -0.58 16.58 -26.80
N LEU A 367 -0.94 16.81 -28.07
CA LEU A 367 -1.19 18.16 -28.60
C LEU A 367 -2.41 18.83 -27.96
N LEU A 368 -3.44 18.06 -27.61
CA LEU A 368 -4.62 18.59 -26.92
C LEU A 368 -4.26 19.13 -25.52
N PHE A 369 -3.09 18.79 -24.97
CA PHE A 369 -2.65 19.26 -23.65
C PHE A 369 -2.39 20.76 -23.67
N ILE A 370 -2.12 21.34 -24.85
CA ILE A 370 -1.97 22.79 -25.03
C ILE A 370 -3.22 23.52 -24.51
N PHE A 371 -4.42 23.01 -24.80
CA PHE A 371 -5.68 23.58 -24.30
C PHE A 371 -5.81 23.48 -22.78
N THR A 372 -5.43 22.34 -22.21
CA THR A 372 -5.38 22.15 -20.75
C THR A 372 -4.39 23.14 -20.12
N ASN A 373 -3.19 23.29 -20.67
CA ASN A 373 -2.16 24.17 -20.15
C ASN A 373 -2.54 25.65 -20.23
N LEU A 374 -3.16 26.09 -21.33
CA LEU A 374 -3.70 27.45 -21.47
C LEU A 374 -4.77 27.76 -20.43
N ARG A 375 -5.59 26.76 -20.07
CA ARG A 375 -6.59 26.90 -19.01
C ARG A 375 -5.97 26.88 -17.62
N ILE A 376 -4.99 26.03 -17.36
CA ILE A 376 -4.28 25.96 -16.07
C ILE A 376 -3.62 27.29 -15.72
N LYS A 377 -3.04 27.99 -16.70
CA LYS A 377 -2.47 29.34 -16.48
C LYS A 377 -3.47 30.38 -15.98
N ARG A 378 -4.77 30.15 -16.15
CA ARG A 378 -5.84 31.04 -15.66
C ARG A 378 -6.27 30.72 -14.23
N TYR A 379 -5.74 29.64 -13.64
CA TYR A 379 -6.09 29.19 -12.29
C TYR A 379 -4.90 29.41 -11.34
N LYS A 380 -5.20 29.58 -10.05
CA LYS A 380 -4.22 29.63 -8.95
C LYS A 380 -3.64 28.24 -8.66
N ILE A 381 -2.91 27.70 -9.62
CA ILE A 381 -2.35 26.35 -9.57
C ILE A 381 -0.85 26.43 -9.83
N THR A 382 -0.04 25.91 -8.90
CA THR A 382 1.42 25.93 -9.01
C THR A 382 1.93 24.59 -9.53
N GLN A 383 2.78 24.61 -10.56
CA GLN A 383 3.43 23.40 -11.07
C GLN A 383 4.58 23.00 -10.14
N ILE A 384 4.64 21.71 -9.75
CA ILE A 384 5.68 21.18 -8.88
C ILE A 384 6.58 20.21 -9.63
N HIS A 385 7.89 20.36 -9.42
CA HIS A 385 8.91 19.45 -9.95
C HIS A 385 9.32 18.43 -8.88
N LEU A 386 8.54 17.36 -8.74
CA LEU A 386 8.76 16.33 -7.72
C LEU A 386 10.13 15.65 -7.78
N PHE A 387 10.71 15.49 -8.97
CA PHE A 387 11.93 14.70 -9.20
C PHE A 387 13.12 15.55 -9.69
N SER A 388 13.20 16.82 -9.27
CA SER A 388 14.41 17.63 -9.54
C SER A 388 15.65 16.93 -8.97
N GLY A 389 16.76 16.93 -9.72
CA GLY A 389 18.01 16.29 -9.30
C GLY A 389 18.03 14.75 -9.36
N VAL A 390 16.97 14.09 -9.85
CA VAL A 390 16.90 12.61 -9.96
C VAL A 390 17.08 12.14 -11.40
N LYS A 391 18.00 11.19 -11.60
CA LYS A 391 18.16 10.47 -12.86
C LYS A 391 17.76 9.01 -12.69
N PHE A 392 16.99 8.49 -13.62
CA PHE A 392 16.60 7.09 -13.62
C PHE A 392 17.36 6.35 -14.71
N TYR A 393 17.98 5.24 -14.38
CA TYR A 393 18.73 4.43 -15.31
C TYR A 393 18.15 3.04 -15.44
N ARG A 394 18.19 2.53 -16.68
CA ARG A 394 17.90 1.14 -16.99
C ARG A 394 19.08 0.54 -17.73
N PHE A 395 19.43 -0.68 -17.33
CA PHE A 395 20.53 -1.43 -17.91
C PHE A 395 20.01 -2.72 -18.55
N ASN A 396 20.32 -2.95 -19.83
CA ASN A 396 19.69 -4.05 -20.58
C ASN A 396 20.04 -5.45 -20.06
N LYS A 397 21.19 -5.61 -19.39
CA LYS A 397 21.58 -6.86 -18.74
C LYS A 397 20.76 -7.12 -17.46
N LEU A 398 20.31 -6.07 -16.77
CA LEU A 398 19.55 -6.11 -15.52
C LEU A 398 18.12 -5.59 -15.76
N ARG A 399 17.29 -6.40 -16.42
CA ARG A 399 15.97 -5.97 -16.93
C ARG A 399 14.90 -5.82 -15.85
N ASP A 400 15.19 -6.34 -14.67
CA ASP A 400 14.34 -6.48 -13.50
C ASP A 400 14.71 -5.50 -12.37
N THR A 401 15.70 -4.65 -12.61
CA THR A 401 16.18 -3.63 -11.66
C THR A 401 16.06 -2.23 -12.25
N LEU A 402 15.57 -1.30 -11.43
CA LEU A 402 15.56 0.12 -11.73
C LEU A 402 16.61 0.81 -10.86
N PHE A 403 17.48 1.59 -11.50
CA PHE A 403 18.49 2.38 -10.81
C PHE A 403 18.07 3.84 -10.76
N ILE A 404 18.26 4.47 -9.61
CA ILE A 404 17.88 5.85 -9.33
C ILE A 404 19.12 6.54 -8.78
N HIS A 405 19.58 7.60 -9.45
CA HIS A 405 20.73 8.38 -9.03
C HIS A 405 20.26 9.76 -8.62
N ILE A 406 20.44 10.06 -7.35
CA ILE A 406 19.98 11.28 -6.68
C ILE A 406 21.16 12.22 -6.56
N ASN A 407 21.04 13.43 -7.10
CA ASN A 407 22.01 14.51 -7.03
C ASN A 407 23.43 14.08 -7.43
N ASN A 408 23.53 13.03 -8.25
CA ASN A 408 24.75 12.30 -8.57
C ASN A 408 25.57 11.77 -7.36
N ILE A 409 25.00 11.72 -6.15
CA ILE A 409 25.67 11.36 -4.89
C ILE A 409 25.15 10.04 -4.32
N LEU A 410 23.85 9.79 -4.41
CA LEU A 410 23.21 8.60 -3.84
C LEU A 410 22.60 7.76 -4.95
N MET A 411 23.07 6.52 -5.07
CA MET A 411 22.53 5.55 -6.01
C MET A 411 21.66 4.54 -5.27
N LEU A 412 20.43 4.39 -5.74
CA LEU A 412 19.46 3.43 -5.26
C LEU A 412 19.16 2.42 -6.36
N SER A 413 18.93 1.18 -5.96
CA SER A 413 18.44 0.13 -6.84
C SER A 413 17.15 -0.44 -6.25
N THR A 414 16.16 -0.72 -7.10
CA THR A 414 14.90 -1.34 -6.68
C THR A 414 14.52 -2.53 -7.56
N LYS A 415 14.06 -3.60 -6.91
CA LYS A 415 13.39 -4.75 -7.52
C LYS A 415 11.95 -4.79 -7.01
N MET A 416 11.02 -5.07 -7.93
CA MET A 416 9.58 -5.02 -7.65
C MET A 416 8.90 -6.31 -8.06
N PHE A 417 7.87 -6.69 -7.31
CA PHE A 417 7.07 -7.86 -7.53
C PHE A 417 5.59 -7.47 -7.50
N SER A 418 4.78 -8.09 -8.35
CA SER A 418 3.33 -7.97 -8.34
C SER A 418 2.72 -9.32 -8.01
N LEU A 419 1.59 -9.33 -7.31
CA LEU A 419 0.80 -10.53 -7.16
C LEU A 419 0.36 -11.03 -8.55
N ARG A 420 0.71 -12.27 -8.88
CA ARG A 420 0.38 -12.91 -10.16
C ARG A 420 -0.86 -13.77 -10.07
N ASN A 421 -1.08 -14.52 -9.00
CA ASN A 421 -2.22 -15.41 -8.86
C ASN A 421 -2.56 -15.58 -7.38
N ALA A 422 -3.84 -15.82 -7.09
CA ALA A 422 -4.34 -16.26 -5.79
C ALA A 422 -5.15 -17.54 -5.99
N ILE A 423 -4.59 -18.69 -5.61
CA ILE A 423 -5.33 -19.96 -5.67
C ILE A 423 -6.12 -20.10 -4.37
N GLN A 424 -7.42 -20.31 -4.48
CA GLN A 424 -8.28 -20.45 -3.32
C GLN A 424 -8.36 -21.91 -2.83
N PRO A 425 -8.52 -22.17 -1.52
CA PRO A 425 -8.52 -21.18 -0.44
C PRO A 425 -7.10 -20.63 -0.19
N SER A 426 -6.94 -19.32 -0.36
CA SER A 426 -5.67 -18.60 -0.13
C SER A 426 -5.60 -18.15 1.32
N PHE A 427 -4.40 -17.94 1.85
CA PHE A 427 -4.23 -17.53 3.22
C PHE A 427 -3.08 -16.54 3.36
N ALA A 428 -3.31 -15.43 4.06
CA ALA A 428 -2.36 -14.34 4.20
C ALA A 428 -2.07 -14.04 5.68
N MET A 429 -0.78 -14.03 6.05
CA MET A 429 -0.30 -13.55 7.35
C MET A 429 0.69 -12.38 7.16
N PRO A 430 0.22 -11.17 6.80
CA PRO A 430 1.10 -10.03 6.61
C PRO A 430 1.88 -9.67 7.87
N ASP A 431 1.29 -9.83 9.07
CA ASP A 431 1.99 -9.56 10.33
C ASP A 431 3.27 -10.38 10.48
N LYS A 432 3.21 -11.68 10.17
CA LYS A 432 4.38 -12.56 10.20
C LYS A 432 5.38 -12.22 9.09
N PHE A 433 4.89 -11.81 7.92
CA PHE A 433 5.74 -11.30 6.84
C PHE A 433 6.50 -10.05 7.28
N PHE A 434 5.81 -9.04 7.83
CA PHE A 434 6.45 -7.81 8.31
C PHE A 434 7.44 -8.08 9.44
N ARG A 435 7.09 -8.94 10.40
CA ARG A 435 8.01 -9.39 11.46
C ARG A 435 9.29 -9.99 10.89
N ALA A 436 9.16 -10.91 9.93
CA ALA A 436 10.29 -11.59 9.32
C ALA A 436 11.17 -10.61 8.53
N MET A 437 10.58 -9.68 7.77
CA MET A 437 11.32 -8.64 7.06
C MET A 437 12.07 -7.70 8.00
N ASN A 438 11.42 -7.29 9.11
CA ASN A 438 12.02 -6.48 10.16
C ASN A 438 13.21 -7.20 10.81
N ASN A 439 13.03 -8.48 11.20
CA ASN A 439 14.08 -9.28 11.83
C ASN A 439 15.28 -9.49 10.89
N GLN A 440 15.03 -9.62 9.59
CA GLN A 440 16.07 -9.75 8.57
C GLN A 440 16.65 -8.40 8.12
N LYS A 441 16.20 -7.28 8.70
CA LYS A 441 16.63 -5.91 8.34
C LYS A 441 16.60 -5.68 6.82
N THR A 442 15.57 -6.17 6.13
CA THR A 442 15.47 -6.02 4.68
C THR A 442 14.53 -4.87 4.35
N PRO A 443 15.00 -3.77 3.70
CA PRO A 443 14.13 -2.67 3.31
C PRO A 443 13.03 -3.14 2.37
N PHE A 444 11.78 -2.73 2.63
CA PHE A 444 10.65 -3.13 1.82
C PHE A 444 9.60 -2.04 1.68
N ILE A 445 8.83 -2.13 0.59
CA ILE A 445 7.63 -1.37 0.36
C ILE A 445 6.53 -2.36 0.05
N TYR A 446 5.41 -2.25 0.76
CA TYR A 446 4.20 -3.03 0.52
C TYR A 446 3.10 -2.06 0.09
N THR A 447 2.54 -2.24 -1.11
CA THR A 447 1.50 -1.35 -1.64
C THR A 447 0.29 -2.15 -2.08
N LEU A 448 -0.85 -1.87 -1.46
CA LEU A 448 -2.17 -2.40 -1.81
C LEU A 448 -3.06 -1.27 -2.31
N ASN A 449 -3.67 -1.44 -3.47
CA ASN A 449 -4.70 -0.55 -4.00
C ASN A 449 -5.96 -1.36 -4.25
N ALA A 450 -7.08 -0.89 -3.70
CA ALA A 450 -8.36 -1.56 -3.79
C ALA A 450 -9.41 -0.62 -4.37
N ILE A 451 -10.10 -1.09 -5.41
CA ILE A 451 -11.16 -0.35 -6.10
C ILE A 451 -12.46 -1.14 -5.98
N PRO A 452 -13.54 -0.56 -5.44
CA PRO A 452 -14.83 -1.23 -5.39
C PRO A 452 -15.38 -1.41 -6.81
N ILE A 453 -15.85 -2.61 -7.16
CA ILE A 453 -16.42 -2.88 -8.49
C ILE A 453 -17.94 -2.78 -8.50
N GLU A 454 -18.47 -2.35 -9.64
CA GLU A 454 -19.92 -2.30 -9.89
C GLU A 454 -20.47 -3.67 -10.32
N ARG A 455 -21.79 -3.84 -10.17
CA ARG A 455 -22.52 -5.05 -10.60
C ARG A 455 -22.19 -5.46 -12.05
N LYS A 456 -22.18 -4.50 -12.98
CA LYS A 456 -21.91 -4.78 -14.41
C LYS A 456 -20.52 -5.38 -14.62
N GLU A 457 -19.52 -4.89 -13.90
CA GLU A 457 -18.17 -5.42 -13.96
C GLU A 457 -18.08 -6.81 -13.33
N PHE A 458 -18.73 -7.02 -12.18
CA PHE A 458 -18.82 -8.34 -11.56
C PHE A 458 -19.46 -9.38 -12.49
N VAL A 459 -20.60 -9.04 -13.11
CA VAL A 459 -21.33 -9.94 -14.01
C VAL A 459 -20.51 -10.30 -15.24
N SER A 460 -19.82 -9.33 -15.84
CA SER A 460 -19.06 -9.57 -17.07
C SER A 460 -17.73 -10.28 -16.86
N LYS A 461 -17.05 -10.05 -15.72
CA LYS A 461 -15.68 -10.54 -15.48
C LYS A 461 -15.58 -11.67 -14.46
N CYS A 462 -16.35 -11.64 -13.38
CA CYS A 462 -16.14 -12.54 -12.24
C CYS A 462 -17.00 -13.81 -12.28
N THR A 463 -18.16 -13.77 -12.95
CA THR A 463 -19.16 -14.87 -12.92
C THR A 463 -18.67 -16.18 -13.53
N LYS A 464 -17.77 -16.13 -14.51
CA LYS A 464 -17.27 -17.31 -15.24
C LYS A 464 -16.50 -18.29 -14.34
N GLN A 465 -15.86 -17.78 -13.29
CA GLN A 465 -14.97 -18.55 -12.42
C GLN A 465 -15.56 -18.82 -11.05
N LEU A 466 -16.86 -18.53 -10.87
CA LEU A 466 -17.55 -18.85 -9.64
C LEU A 466 -17.65 -20.38 -9.44
N HIS A 467 -17.58 -20.81 -8.19
CA HIS A 467 -17.97 -22.16 -7.81
C HIS A 467 -19.42 -22.44 -8.20
N ASP A 468 -19.72 -23.71 -8.49
CA ASP A 468 -21.06 -24.11 -8.93
C ASP A 468 -22.10 -23.88 -7.80
N LYS A 469 -21.71 -24.06 -6.53
CA LYS A 469 -22.52 -23.66 -5.37
C LYS A 469 -22.89 -22.18 -5.39
N THR A 470 -21.94 -21.29 -5.66
CA THR A 470 -22.20 -19.85 -5.75
C THR A 470 -23.08 -19.50 -6.95
N LYS A 471 -22.93 -20.21 -8.07
CA LYS A 471 -23.81 -20.02 -9.23
C LYS A 471 -25.26 -20.39 -8.88
N ILE A 472 -25.46 -21.48 -8.13
CA ILE A 472 -26.77 -21.88 -7.62
C ILE A 472 -27.32 -20.81 -6.65
N GLU A 473 -26.50 -20.26 -5.74
CA GLU A 473 -26.93 -19.15 -4.86
C GLU A 473 -27.40 -17.91 -5.64
N LEU A 474 -26.80 -17.65 -6.81
CA LEU A 474 -27.07 -16.49 -7.66
C LEU A 474 -28.06 -16.78 -8.80
N GLU A 475 -28.62 -17.98 -8.86
CA GLU A 475 -29.66 -18.37 -9.81
C GLU A 475 -30.96 -17.62 -9.47
N GLY A 476 -31.59 -17.02 -10.49
CA GLY A 476 -32.74 -16.13 -10.29
C GLY A 476 -32.37 -14.72 -9.78
N ILE A 477 -31.10 -14.45 -9.42
CA ILE A 477 -30.58 -13.12 -9.04
C ILE A 477 -29.80 -12.48 -10.21
N ILE A 478 -28.85 -13.25 -10.77
CA ILE A 478 -27.97 -12.81 -11.87
C ILE A 478 -28.07 -13.78 -13.06
N PHE A 479 -28.23 -15.08 -12.79
CA PHE A 479 -28.29 -16.10 -13.83
C PHE A 479 -29.74 -16.48 -14.15
N HIS A 480 -30.03 -16.62 -15.44
CA HIS A 480 -31.26 -17.25 -15.92
C HIS A 480 -31.02 -18.77 -16.04
N PRO A 481 -31.95 -19.61 -15.58
CA PRO A 481 -31.81 -21.04 -15.74
C PRO A 481 -31.95 -21.41 -17.21
N ILE A 482 -31.02 -22.22 -17.72
CA ILE A 482 -30.96 -22.55 -19.16
C ILE A 482 -31.88 -23.74 -19.49
N LEU A 483 -32.24 -24.58 -18.50
CA LEU A 483 -32.93 -25.86 -18.75
C LEU A 483 -33.98 -26.28 -17.68
N ARG A 484 -34.27 -25.45 -16.67
CA ARG A 484 -35.28 -25.74 -15.63
C ARG A 484 -35.99 -24.45 -15.22
N GLU A 485 -37.20 -24.54 -14.66
CA GLU A 485 -37.76 -23.40 -13.93
C GLU A 485 -36.79 -23.01 -12.79
N PRO A 486 -36.57 -21.71 -12.51
CA PRO A 486 -35.67 -21.34 -11.44
C PRO A 486 -36.16 -21.94 -10.13
N ILE A 487 -35.28 -22.63 -9.41
CA ILE A 487 -35.58 -23.23 -8.10
C ILE A 487 -36.07 -22.16 -7.10
N ARG A 488 -35.69 -20.89 -7.31
CA ARG A 488 -36.14 -19.73 -6.54
C ARG A 488 -36.39 -18.52 -7.45
N TRP A 489 -37.61 -18.00 -7.44
CA TRP A 489 -37.95 -16.71 -8.03
C TRP A 489 -37.87 -15.62 -6.96
N TYR A 490 -37.00 -14.63 -7.17
CA TYR A 490 -36.91 -13.46 -6.31
C TYR A 490 -37.77 -12.32 -6.88
N ARG A 491 -38.66 -11.74 -6.06
CA ARG A 491 -39.48 -10.58 -6.46
C ARG A 491 -38.63 -9.37 -6.85
N ASN A 492 -37.48 -9.19 -6.20
CA ASN A 492 -36.52 -8.13 -6.53
C ASN A 492 -35.08 -8.66 -6.59
N PRO A 493 -34.64 -9.18 -7.75
CA PRO A 493 -33.28 -9.70 -7.96
C PRO A 493 -32.17 -8.68 -7.66
N TYR A 494 -32.45 -7.38 -7.82
CA TYR A 494 -31.47 -6.34 -7.57
C TYR A 494 -31.21 -6.15 -6.06
N ALA A 495 -32.27 -6.10 -5.25
CA ALA A 495 -32.14 -6.00 -3.80
C ALA A 495 -31.43 -7.23 -3.20
N GLU A 496 -31.76 -8.43 -3.70
CA GLU A 496 -31.10 -9.67 -3.27
C GLU A 496 -29.61 -9.70 -3.62
N TYR A 497 -29.24 -9.17 -4.79
CA TYR A 497 -27.84 -9.01 -5.15
C TYR A 497 -27.09 -8.07 -4.20
N LEU A 498 -27.70 -6.95 -3.82
CA LEU A 498 -27.12 -6.00 -2.86
C LEU A 498 -26.93 -6.68 -1.50
N ASN A 499 -27.95 -7.36 -0.98
CA ASN A 499 -27.87 -8.12 0.27
C ASN A 499 -26.76 -9.21 0.22
N TRP A 500 -26.63 -9.90 -0.92
CA TRP A 500 -25.63 -10.94 -1.12
C TRP A 500 -24.20 -10.38 -1.11
N ILE A 501 -24.00 -9.20 -1.70
CA ILE A 501 -22.72 -8.47 -1.71
C ILE A 501 -22.39 -7.86 -0.35
N GLU A 502 -23.38 -7.28 0.32
CA GLU A 502 -23.26 -6.65 1.63
C GLU A 502 -22.73 -7.64 2.68
N LYS A 503 -23.27 -8.87 2.71
CA LYS A 503 -22.76 -9.97 3.57
C LYS A 503 -21.26 -10.25 3.40
N ARG A 504 -20.66 -9.83 2.28
CA ARG A 504 -19.27 -10.07 1.90
C ARG A 504 -18.41 -8.80 1.93
N ASN A 505 -18.95 -7.67 2.38
CA ASN A 505 -18.31 -6.35 2.42
C ASN A 505 -17.82 -5.89 1.04
N GLY A 506 -18.61 -6.18 0.00
CA GLY A 506 -18.24 -5.78 -1.35
C GLY A 506 -17.27 -6.74 -2.05
N ILE A 507 -17.08 -6.47 -3.34
CA ILE A 507 -16.04 -7.10 -4.16
C ILE A 507 -15.10 -6.01 -4.65
N TRP A 508 -13.82 -6.28 -4.54
CA TRP A 508 -12.75 -5.33 -4.73
C TRP A 508 -11.80 -5.82 -5.80
N LYS A 509 -11.50 -4.94 -6.76
CA LYS A 509 -10.38 -5.11 -7.68
C LYS A 509 -9.11 -4.67 -6.94
N THR A 510 -8.22 -5.61 -6.69
CA THR A 510 -7.06 -5.39 -5.82
C THR A 510 -5.75 -5.59 -6.56
N PHE A 511 -4.85 -4.62 -6.42
CA PHE A 511 -3.47 -4.66 -6.89
C PHE A 511 -2.55 -4.72 -5.68
N ILE A 512 -1.60 -5.65 -5.68
CA ILE A 512 -0.61 -5.79 -4.61
C ILE A 512 0.78 -5.81 -5.24
N THR A 513 1.61 -4.85 -4.86
CA THR A 513 3.04 -4.85 -5.18
C THR A 513 3.88 -4.86 -3.92
N ILE A 514 5.01 -5.54 -4.02
CA ILE A 514 6.02 -5.57 -2.97
C ILE A 514 7.35 -5.27 -3.65
N SER A 515 8.09 -4.31 -3.12
CA SER A 515 9.41 -3.96 -3.62
C SER A 515 10.44 -3.95 -2.50
N THR A 516 11.69 -4.19 -2.89
CA THR A 516 12.85 -4.05 -2.01
C THR A 516 13.86 -3.13 -2.68
N SER A 517 14.67 -2.48 -1.86
CA SER A 517 15.66 -1.51 -2.32
C SER A 517 16.99 -1.70 -1.63
N SER A 518 18.05 -1.30 -2.33
CA SER A 518 19.40 -1.17 -1.79
C SER A 518 19.96 0.20 -2.18
N TYR A 519 20.95 0.69 -1.43
CA TYR A 519 21.54 1.99 -1.66
C TYR A 519 23.06 1.96 -1.53
N LYS A 520 23.72 2.89 -2.22
CA LYS A 520 25.16 3.12 -2.16
C LYS A 520 25.45 4.59 -2.45
N PHE A 521 26.33 5.19 -1.68
CA PHE A 521 26.88 6.50 -2.00
C PHE A 521 27.91 6.37 -3.11
N THR A 522 27.77 7.17 -4.16
CA THR A 522 28.60 7.10 -5.37
C THR A 522 28.91 8.50 -5.88
N ASN A 523 30.11 8.69 -6.42
CA ASN A 523 30.48 9.86 -7.20
C ASN A 523 31.18 9.38 -8.48
N PRO A 524 30.42 8.86 -9.46
CA PRO A 524 30.99 8.23 -10.63
C PRO A 524 31.56 9.29 -11.58
N SER A 525 32.89 9.34 -11.69
CA SER A 525 33.59 10.21 -12.64
C SER A 525 33.49 9.71 -14.08
N THR A 526 33.33 8.39 -14.29
CA THR A 526 33.21 7.78 -15.61
C THR A 526 32.00 6.85 -15.75
N LYS A 527 31.58 6.60 -17.00
CA LYS A 527 30.53 5.63 -17.31
C LYS A 527 30.89 4.20 -16.88
N LYS A 528 32.17 3.84 -16.85
CA LYS A 528 32.63 2.52 -16.40
C LYS A 528 32.43 2.37 -14.89
N ASP A 529 32.74 3.41 -14.11
CA ASP A 529 32.52 3.43 -12.66
C ASP A 529 31.04 3.28 -12.33
N LEU A 530 30.18 4.01 -13.06
CA LEU A 530 28.73 3.91 -12.92
C LEU A 530 28.21 2.47 -13.15
N ILE A 531 28.74 1.78 -14.16
CA ILE A 531 28.35 0.40 -14.47
C ILE A 531 28.83 -0.56 -13.38
N LYS A 532 30.04 -0.34 -12.83
CA LYS A 532 30.55 -1.14 -11.71
C LYS A 532 29.65 -1.00 -10.48
N ASP A 533 29.27 0.24 -10.14
CA ASP A 533 28.37 0.51 -9.03
C ASP A 533 26.99 -0.17 -9.20
N PHE A 534 26.48 -0.26 -10.43
CA PHE A 534 25.24 -1.00 -10.70
C PHE A 534 25.34 -2.49 -10.39
N TYR A 535 26.46 -3.14 -10.74
CA TYR A 535 26.66 -4.56 -10.46
C TYR A 535 26.78 -4.83 -8.95
N GLU A 536 27.55 -4.02 -8.23
CA GLU A 536 27.68 -4.17 -6.77
C GLU A 536 26.34 -3.97 -6.04
N LEU A 537 25.53 -3.00 -6.48
CA LEU A 537 24.18 -2.79 -5.94
C LEU A 537 23.22 -3.92 -6.30
N GLU A 538 23.34 -4.47 -7.50
CA GLU A 538 22.51 -5.58 -7.97
C GLU A 538 22.75 -6.83 -7.13
N ASP A 539 24.00 -7.15 -6.80
CA ASP A 539 24.33 -8.32 -5.99
C ASP A 539 23.66 -8.24 -4.61
N LYS A 540 23.79 -7.09 -3.91
CA LYS A 540 23.11 -6.86 -2.63
C LYS A 540 21.58 -6.96 -2.76
N LEU A 541 21.03 -6.35 -3.81
CA LEU A 541 19.59 -6.33 -4.05
C LEU A 541 19.02 -7.71 -4.41
N TYR A 542 19.81 -8.55 -5.09
CA TYR A 542 19.43 -9.91 -5.44
C TYR A 542 19.21 -10.78 -4.20
N TYR A 543 20.10 -10.70 -3.21
CA TYR A 543 19.93 -11.39 -1.92
C TYR A 543 18.66 -10.93 -1.19
N ASN A 544 18.44 -9.63 -1.09
CA ASN A 544 17.24 -9.06 -0.47
C ASN A 544 15.95 -9.52 -1.17
N ALA A 545 15.96 -9.55 -2.50
CA ALA A 545 14.81 -9.97 -3.29
C ALA A 545 14.50 -11.47 -3.15
N ILE A 546 15.52 -12.34 -3.08
CA ILE A 546 15.33 -13.77 -2.81
C ILE A 546 14.76 -13.98 -1.41
N ASN A 547 15.31 -13.31 -0.41
CA ASN A 547 14.86 -13.43 0.98
C ASN A 547 13.41 -12.98 1.11
N MET A 548 13.08 -11.80 0.58
CA MET A 548 11.70 -11.30 0.54
C MET A 548 10.75 -12.28 -0.16
N GLY A 549 11.16 -12.86 -1.28
CA GLY A 549 10.36 -13.86 -2.01
C GLY A 549 10.08 -15.12 -1.17
N LYS A 550 11.10 -15.65 -0.47
CA LYS A 550 10.96 -16.80 0.44
C LYS A 550 10.05 -16.48 1.62
N VAL A 551 10.27 -15.34 2.28
CA VAL A 551 9.46 -14.87 3.41
C VAL A 551 8.01 -14.66 2.98
N PHE A 552 7.77 -14.13 1.78
CA PHE A 552 6.43 -14.01 1.23
C PHE A 552 5.77 -15.38 1.05
N GLN A 553 6.41 -16.32 0.35
CA GLN A 553 5.82 -17.65 0.11
C GLN A 553 5.50 -18.42 1.40
N ASN A 554 6.31 -18.25 2.45
CA ASN A 554 6.07 -18.89 3.74
C ASN A 554 4.87 -18.33 4.49
N ASN A 555 4.56 -17.04 4.31
CA ASN A 555 3.51 -16.34 5.05
C ASN A 555 2.22 -16.09 4.25
N PHE A 556 2.30 -16.19 2.92
CA PHE A 556 1.19 -16.04 1.99
C PHE A 556 0.99 -17.33 1.20
N LYS A 557 0.25 -18.27 1.78
CA LYS A 557 0.01 -19.58 1.17
C LYS A 557 -0.91 -19.45 -0.05
N LYS A 558 -0.55 -20.16 -1.13
CA LYS A 558 -1.28 -20.18 -2.41
C LYS A 558 -1.38 -18.80 -3.10
N LEU A 559 -0.50 -17.86 -2.74
CA LEU A 559 -0.36 -16.55 -3.38
C LEU A 559 1.02 -16.45 -4.04
N PHE A 560 1.06 -16.13 -5.32
CA PHE A 560 2.29 -16.18 -6.09
C PHE A 560 2.70 -14.79 -6.58
N LEU A 561 3.95 -14.42 -6.32
CA LEU A 561 4.53 -13.19 -6.83
C LEU A 561 5.12 -13.39 -8.22
N THR A 562 5.19 -12.33 -9.00
CA THR A 562 5.98 -12.28 -10.23
C THR A 562 6.80 -11.01 -10.27
N GLN A 563 8.08 -11.20 -10.53
CA GLN A 563 9.04 -10.11 -10.64
C GLN A 563 8.74 -9.26 -11.88
N LEU A 564 8.70 -7.94 -11.69
CA LEU A 564 8.43 -6.99 -12.75
C LEU A 564 9.70 -6.74 -13.57
N ARG A 565 9.55 -6.70 -14.90
CA ARG A 565 10.67 -6.47 -15.84
C ARG A 565 10.29 -5.46 -16.91
N GLY A 566 11.28 -4.70 -17.37
CA GLY A 566 11.12 -3.74 -18.46
C GLY A 566 10.03 -2.71 -18.20
N GLN A 567 8.99 -2.69 -19.04
CA GLN A 567 7.90 -1.70 -18.93
C GLN A 567 6.90 -2.03 -17.80
N LEU A 568 6.79 -3.29 -17.37
CA LEU A 568 6.02 -3.64 -16.15
C LEU A 568 6.70 -3.04 -14.92
N LEU A 569 8.03 -3.04 -14.87
CA LEU A 569 8.80 -2.43 -13.78
C LEU A 569 8.56 -0.92 -13.72
N LYS A 570 8.58 -0.23 -14.87
CA LYS A 570 8.22 1.19 -14.96
C LYS A 570 6.79 1.45 -14.49
N SER A 571 5.84 0.59 -14.86
CA SER A 571 4.42 0.75 -14.49
C SER A 571 4.18 0.44 -13.01
N GLY A 572 4.86 -0.55 -12.45
CA GLY A 572 4.89 -0.83 -11.00
C GLY A 572 5.49 0.32 -10.20
N PHE A 573 6.60 0.88 -10.68
CA PHE A 573 7.24 2.03 -10.03
C PHE A 573 6.35 3.29 -10.07
N GLN A 574 5.69 3.55 -11.20
CA GLN A 574 4.68 4.60 -11.30
C GLN A 574 3.51 4.37 -10.33
N TYR A 575 3.02 3.13 -10.24
CA TYR A 575 1.95 2.73 -9.33
C TYR A 575 2.30 2.97 -7.86
N GLU A 576 3.50 2.57 -7.40
CA GLU A 576 3.92 2.78 -6.00
C GLU A 576 4.06 4.27 -5.66
N ILE A 577 4.60 5.07 -6.58
CA ILE A 577 4.82 6.52 -6.38
C ILE A 577 3.51 7.32 -6.44
N ILE A 578 2.71 7.11 -7.48
CA ILE A 578 1.45 7.83 -7.71
C ILE A 578 0.36 7.29 -6.77
N LYS A 579 0.53 6.10 -6.17
CA LYS A 579 -0.45 5.43 -5.30
C LYS A 579 -1.82 5.25 -5.98
N ASN A 580 -1.82 5.12 -7.31
CA ASN A 580 -3.03 4.91 -8.12
C ASN A 580 -2.72 3.95 -9.28
N THR A 581 -3.75 3.28 -9.79
CA THR A 581 -3.75 2.45 -11.00
C THR A 581 -4.37 3.12 -12.22
N ILE A 582 -5.27 4.10 -12.04
CA ILE A 582 -6.01 4.74 -13.14
C ILE A 582 -5.23 5.95 -13.70
N PHE A 583 -3.94 5.75 -13.99
CA PHE A 583 -3.08 6.80 -14.56
C PHE A 583 -2.84 6.66 -16.06
N ARG A 584 -3.34 5.59 -16.70
CA ARG A 584 -3.39 5.44 -18.17
C ARG A 584 -4.79 5.02 -18.58
N LEU A 585 -5.23 5.47 -19.76
CA LEU A 585 -6.51 5.02 -20.32
C LEU A 585 -6.49 3.54 -20.66
N SER A 586 -5.32 3.02 -21.02
CA SER A 586 -5.09 1.62 -21.27
C SER A 586 -4.97 0.75 -20.01
N GLY A 587 -5.04 1.33 -18.80
CA GLY A 587 -4.74 0.62 -17.54
C GLY A 587 -3.24 0.46 -17.24
N THR A 588 -2.89 -0.23 -16.16
CA THR A 588 -1.48 -0.31 -15.65
C THR A 588 -0.65 -1.45 -16.21
N HIS A 589 -1.22 -2.39 -16.98
CA HIS A 589 -0.61 -3.68 -17.32
C HIS A 589 -0.16 -4.54 -16.12
N LEU A 590 -0.34 -4.06 -14.88
CA LEU A 590 -0.13 -4.85 -13.68
C LEU A 590 -1.25 -5.87 -13.57
N ASN A 591 -0.93 -6.93 -12.83
CA ASN A 591 -1.89 -7.97 -12.53
C ASN A 591 -2.76 -7.51 -11.36
N HIS A 592 -4.06 -7.77 -11.44
CA HIS A 592 -5.01 -7.58 -10.34
C HIS A 592 -5.81 -8.84 -10.09
N VAL A 593 -6.26 -8.99 -8.85
CA VAL A 593 -7.09 -10.10 -8.37
C VAL A 593 -8.37 -9.51 -7.80
N TYR A 594 -9.47 -10.26 -7.81
CA TYR A 594 -10.69 -9.84 -7.13
C TYR A 594 -10.75 -10.45 -5.74
N PHE A 595 -10.90 -9.64 -4.70
CA PHE A 595 -11.12 -10.13 -3.34
C PHE A 595 -12.48 -9.67 -2.82
N GLN A 596 -13.13 -10.51 -2.04
CA GLN A 596 -14.24 -10.07 -1.20
C GLN A 596 -13.69 -9.18 -0.07
N GLY A 597 -14.46 -8.21 0.41
CA GLY A 597 -14.01 -7.31 1.47
C GLY A 597 -13.55 -8.04 2.72
N LYS A 598 -14.26 -9.09 3.14
CA LYS A 598 -13.86 -9.93 4.29
C LYS A 598 -12.50 -10.62 4.10
N LYS A 599 -12.14 -10.98 2.87
CA LYS A 599 -10.83 -11.54 2.54
C LYS A 599 -9.76 -10.46 2.39
N LEU A 600 -10.14 -9.31 1.84
CA LEU A 600 -9.26 -8.16 1.66
C LEU A 600 -8.73 -7.62 3.00
N MET A 601 -9.52 -7.71 4.07
CA MET A 601 -9.13 -7.35 5.43
C MET A 601 -7.79 -7.96 5.86
N GLU A 602 -7.51 -9.21 5.45
CA GLU A 602 -6.24 -9.87 5.79
C GLU A 602 -5.03 -9.10 5.26
N PHE A 603 -5.16 -8.31 4.20
CA PHE A 603 -4.06 -7.59 3.54
C PHE A 603 -3.92 -6.12 3.99
N THR A 604 -4.94 -5.55 4.63
CA THR A 604 -4.99 -4.13 5.03
C THR A 604 -4.86 -3.92 6.53
N ASN A 605 -4.30 -4.90 7.24
CA ASN A 605 -4.11 -4.80 8.68
C ASN A 605 -2.92 -3.88 9.04
N LEU A 606 -3.12 -3.04 10.05
CA LEU A 606 -2.04 -2.26 10.68
C LEU A 606 -1.34 -3.15 11.69
N SER A 607 -0.21 -3.71 11.28
CA SER A 607 0.53 -4.65 12.09
C SER A 607 1.15 -4.01 13.33
N ASN A 608 1.09 -4.72 14.46
CA ASN A 608 1.84 -4.35 15.67
C ASN A 608 3.35 -4.29 15.43
N GLU A 609 3.85 -4.95 14.40
CA GLU A 609 5.28 -4.94 14.03
C GLU A 609 5.77 -3.55 13.62
N PHE A 610 4.88 -2.63 13.25
CA PHE A 610 5.23 -1.27 12.83
C PHE A 610 5.44 -0.30 14.00
N ARG A 611 5.07 -0.71 15.22
CA ARG A 611 5.19 0.08 16.45
C ARG A 611 6.62 0.57 16.71
N LYS A 612 7.64 -0.25 16.39
CA LYS A 612 9.05 0.10 16.58
C LYS A 612 9.52 1.31 15.74
N GLY A 613 8.73 1.74 14.73
CA GLY A 613 9.10 2.81 13.81
C GLY A 613 8.12 3.98 13.74
N ILE A 614 7.04 3.97 14.55
CA ILE A 614 5.97 4.99 14.57
C ILE A 614 5.71 5.36 16.03
N GLU A 615 5.35 6.62 16.28
CA GLU A 615 4.97 7.07 17.62
C GLU A 615 3.77 6.25 18.13
N THR A 616 3.95 5.54 19.23
CA THR A 616 2.90 4.76 19.86
C THR A 616 2.32 5.54 21.01
N ARG A 617 0.99 5.73 21.02
CA ARG A 617 0.32 6.12 22.26
C ARG A 617 0.06 4.83 23.03
N ILE A 618 0.83 4.64 24.09
CA ILE A 618 0.48 3.67 25.14
C ILE A 618 -0.92 4.06 25.62
N ALA A 619 -1.81 3.08 25.78
CA ALA A 619 -3.10 3.33 26.39
C ALA A 619 -2.86 3.69 27.87
N ALA A 620 -2.72 5.00 28.14
CA ALA A 620 -2.21 5.59 29.37
C ALA A 620 -0.77 5.19 29.72
N GLU A 621 0.17 6.13 29.60
CA GLU A 621 1.38 6.11 30.43
C GLU A 621 0.92 6.23 31.88
N PHE A 622 0.72 5.09 32.54
CA PHE A 622 0.88 5.08 33.99
C PHE A 622 2.37 5.18 34.22
N ASN A 623 2.89 6.40 34.37
CA ASN A 623 4.20 6.56 34.98
C ASN A 623 4.15 5.80 36.29
N THR A 624 4.91 4.71 36.37
CA THR A 624 5.05 3.96 37.60
C THR A 624 5.53 4.95 38.65
N PRO A 625 4.79 5.17 39.76
CA PRO A 625 5.32 5.98 40.83
C PRO A 625 6.67 5.39 41.24
N LEU A 626 7.72 6.22 41.27
CA LEU A 626 9.08 5.78 41.69
C LEU A 626 9.06 5.14 43.09
N TYR A 627 8.02 5.44 43.87
CA TYR A 627 7.76 4.86 45.16
C TYR A 627 6.27 4.52 45.31
N LEU A 628 5.99 3.25 45.64
CA LEU A 628 4.68 2.79 46.09
C LEU A 628 4.79 2.42 47.56
N GLU A 629 3.94 3.02 48.40
CA GLU A 629 3.85 2.65 49.81
C GLU A 629 3.20 1.27 49.94
N ASN A 630 3.97 0.26 50.33
CA ASN A 630 3.53 -1.12 50.41
C ASN A 630 3.76 -1.65 51.84
N PHE A 631 2.69 -2.11 52.49
CA PHE A 631 2.80 -2.87 53.75
C PHE A 631 3.14 -4.34 53.46
N ILE A 632 2.54 -4.92 52.42
CA ILE A 632 2.94 -6.21 51.85
C ILE A 632 3.23 -6.07 50.36
N THR A 633 4.12 -6.91 49.83
CA THR A 633 4.46 -6.90 48.40
C THR A 633 3.89 -8.13 47.70
N ILE A 634 2.98 -7.92 46.74
CA ILE A 634 2.37 -9.02 45.97
C ILE A 634 3.05 -9.25 44.62
N GLY A 635 3.73 -8.24 44.10
CA GLY A 635 4.35 -8.30 42.78
C GLY A 635 5.29 -7.13 42.53
N HIS A 636 5.57 -6.88 41.27
CA HIS A 636 6.31 -5.71 40.81
C HIS A 636 5.52 -5.07 39.69
N THR A 637 5.65 -3.75 39.56
CA THR A 637 5.30 -3.06 38.33
C THR A 637 6.26 -3.49 37.23
N ILE A 638 5.79 -3.46 35.99
CA ILE A 638 6.60 -3.80 34.82
C ILE A 638 6.77 -2.51 34.03
N ASN A 639 8.01 -2.13 33.79
CA ASN A 639 8.31 -1.07 32.85
C ASN A 639 7.94 -1.59 31.46
N THR A 640 6.92 -0.99 30.85
CA THR A 640 6.38 -1.45 29.56
C THR A 640 7.30 -1.14 28.39
N GLU A 641 8.27 -0.23 28.54
CA GLU A 641 9.25 0.12 27.52
C GLU A 641 10.35 -0.95 27.42
N PHE A 642 10.84 -1.42 28.58
CA PHE A 642 11.94 -2.39 28.66
C PHE A 642 11.48 -3.83 28.95
N LEU A 643 10.20 -4.04 29.31
CA LEU A 643 9.65 -5.32 29.80
C LEU A 643 10.40 -5.87 31.03
N GLU A 644 10.89 -4.98 31.89
CA GLU A 644 11.64 -5.32 33.10
C GLU A 644 10.83 -4.97 34.36
N LYS A 645 11.08 -5.68 35.46
CA LYS A 645 10.46 -5.37 36.76
C LYS A 645 11.09 -4.09 37.30
N GLU A 646 10.26 -3.15 37.75
CA GLU A 646 10.73 -1.83 38.15
C GLU A 646 10.58 -1.60 39.66
N VAL A 647 9.36 -1.36 40.14
CA VAL A 647 9.09 -1.05 41.56
C VAL A 647 8.25 -2.16 42.18
N PRO A 648 8.52 -2.62 43.42
CA PRO A 648 7.62 -3.54 44.12
C PRO A 648 6.21 -2.93 44.24
N SER A 649 5.21 -3.77 44.03
CA SER A 649 3.79 -3.38 44.08
C SER A 649 3.04 -4.28 45.05
N GLY A 650 2.15 -3.66 45.81
CA GLY A 650 1.67 -4.18 47.07
C GLY A 650 0.35 -3.54 47.51
N PHE A 651 0.00 -3.81 48.75
CA PHE A 651 -1.14 -3.16 49.41
C PHE A 651 -0.65 -2.47 50.68
N THR A 652 -1.24 -1.32 50.97
CA THR A 652 -1.14 -0.69 52.29
C THR A 652 -1.96 -1.47 53.32
N TYR A 653 -1.67 -1.26 54.60
CA TYR A 653 -2.41 -1.92 55.69
C TYR A 653 -3.91 -1.56 55.69
N THR A 654 -4.27 -0.33 55.28
CA THR A 654 -5.66 0.14 55.18
C THR A 654 -6.41 -0.51 54.02
N GLN A 655 -5.75 -0.69 52.87
CA GLN A 655 -6.32 -1.38 51.71
C GLN A 655 -6.57 -2.86 51.99
N LEU A 656 -5.68 -3.53 52.73
CA LEU A 656 -5.84 -4.94 53.10
C LEU A 656 -7.11 -5.21 53.92
N LYS A 657 -7.55 -4.26 54.75
CA LYS A 657 -8.79 -4.38 55.53
C LYS A 657 -10.05 -4.34 54.68
N HIS A 658 -9.97 -3.85 53.45
CA HIS A 658 -11.12 -3.62 52.56
C HIS A 658 -10.91 -4.24 51.17
N LEU A 659 -10.14 -5.33 51.08
CA LEU A 659 -9.77 -5.94 49.81
C LEU A 659 -10.89 -6.85 49.27
N LEU A 660 -11.33 -6.57 48.04
CA LEU A 660 -12.25 -7.43 47.28
C LEU A 660 -11.56 -7.91 45.99
N ILE A 661 -11.57 -9.22 45.72
CA ILE A 661 -10.95 -9.84 44.54
C ILE A 661 -12.04 -10.48 43.67
N THR A 662 -12.39 -9.85 42.53
CA THR A 662 -13.54 -10.29 41.69
C THR A 662 -13.16 -10.87 40.32
N ASN A 663 -12.01 -10.49 39.76
CA ASN A 663 -11.63 -10.83 38.37
C ASN A 663 -10.55 -11.94 38.32
N GLY A 664 -10.27 -12.48 37.12
CA GLY A 664 -9.29 -13.54 36.88
C GLY A 664 -9.90 -14.95 36.83
N THR A 665 -9.06 -15.97 36.61
CA THR A 665 -9.52 -17.36 36.75
C THR A 665 -9.69 -17.72 38.24
N SER A 666 -10.41 -18.80 38.54
CA SER A 666 -10.56 -19.24 39.94
C SER A 666 -9.22 -19.59 40.57
N GLU A 667 -8.31 -20.18 39.79
CA GLU A 667 -6.98 -20.58 40.21
C GLU A 667 -6.08 -19.36 40.48
N ASP A 668 -6.09 -18.36 39.59
CA ASP A 668 -5.34 -17.11 39.79
C ASP A 668 -5.78 -16.37 41.06
N ARG A 669 -7.09 -16.34 41.33
CA ARG A 669 -7.63 -15.74 42.54
C ARG A 669 -7.14 -16.46 43.79
N GLU A 670 -7.15 -17.79 43.79
CA GLU A 670 -6.63 -18.57 44.93
C GLU A 670 -5.13 -18.35 45.13
N HIS A 671 -4.34 -18.36 44.08
CA HIS A 671 -2.90 -18.08 44.18
C HIS A 671 -2.60 -16.67 44.68
N LEU A 672 -3.37 -15.66 44.24
CA LEU A 672 -3.23 -14.30 44.75
C LEU A 672 -3.58 -14.22 46.24
N LYS A 673 -4.66 -14.86 46.68
CA LYS A 673 -5.03 -14.94 48.10
C LYS A 673 -3.94 -15.61 48.93
N MET A 674 -3.42 -16.75 48.47
CA MET A 674 -2.31 -17.44 49.11
C MET A 674 -1.05 -16.58 49.19
N LYS A 675 -0.73 -15.85 48.11
CA LYS A 675 0.39 -14.91 48.10
C LYS A 675 0.21 -13.81 49.14
N ILE A 676 -0.97 -13.20 49.22
CA ILE A 676 -1.29 -12.17 50.24
C ILE A 676 -1.08 -12.74 51.65
N VAL A 677 -1.68 -13.90 51.95
CA VAL A 677 -1.55 -14.54 53.27
C VAL A 677 -0.09 -14.90 53.58
N SER A 678 0.68 -15.36 52.59
CA SER A 678 2.11 -15.65 52.76
C SER A 678 2.90 -14.41 53.21
N GLU A 679 2.56 -13.23 52.70
CA GLU A 679 3.21 -11.98 53.10
C GLU A 679 2.70 -11.49 54.48
N LEU A 680 1.43 -11.72 54.80
CA LEU A 680 0.88 -11.45 56.15
C LEU A 680 1.56 -12.29 57.23
N ILE A 681 1.84 -13.58 56.96
CA ILE A 681 2.59 -14.45 57.87
C ILE A 681 3.99 -13.89 58.11
N LYS A 682 4.67 -13.44 57.06
CA LYS A 682 6.00 -12.82 57.15
C LYS A 682 5.97 -11.53 57.96
N ALA A 683 4.93 -10.73 57.81
CA ALA A 683 4.67 -9.50 58.56
C ALA A 683 4.16 -9.75 59.99
N GLY A 684 3.87 -11.01 60.37
CA GLY A 684 3.39 -11.35 61.71
C GLY A 684 1.92 -10.98 61.97
N ILE A 685 1.11 -10.82 60.93
CA ILE A 685 -0.32 -10.51 61.06
C ILE A 685 -1.13 -11.81 61.11
N PRO A 686 -1.89 -12.05 62.20
CA PRO A 686 -2.74 -13.24 62.30
C PRO A 686 -3.86 -13.18 61.27
N SER A 687 -4.09 -14.30 60.58
CA SER A 687 -5.10 -14.42 59.52
C SER A 687 -5.86 -15.74 59.70
N VAL A 688 -7.18 -15.70 59.51
CA VAL A 688 -8.02 -16.89 59.48
C VAL A 688 -8.46 -17.12 58.04
N VAL A 689 -8.23 -18.33 57.53
CA VAL A 689 -8.61 -18.71 56.17
C VAL A 689 -9.64 -19.83 56.22
N PHE A 690 -10.75 -19.62 55.54
CA PHE A 690 -11.75 -20.67 55.29
C PHE A 690 -11.45 -21.30 53.93
N ASP A 691 -10.79 -22.46 53.95
CA ASP A 691 -10.46 -23.20 52.73
C ASP A 691 -11.56 -24.21 52.39
N TYR A 692 -12.36 -23.90 51.37
CA TYR A 692 -13.39 -24.81 50.84
C TYR A 692 -12.86 -25.73 49.72
N THR A 693 -11.60 -25.55 49.29
CA THR A 693 -11.01 -26.21 48.13
C THR A 693 -9.97 -27.28 48.50
N GLY A 694 -9.44 -27.23 49.73
CA GLY A 694 -8.36 -28.10 50.22
C GLY A 694 -6.96 -27.74 49.70
N ASN A 695 -6.85 -26.72 48.83
CA ASN A 695 -5.60 -26.36 48.17
C ASN A 695 -4.64 -25.54 49.06
N TRP A 696 -5.11 -25.00 50.19
CA TRP A 696 -4.30 -24.13 51.06
C TRP A 696 -3.26 -24.88 51.89
N SER A 697 -3.40 -26.21 51.99
CA SER A 697 -2.38 -27.12 52.52
C SER A 697 -1.02 -26.99 51.80
N LYS A 698 -1.00 -26.52 50.56
CA LYS A 698 0.23 -26.21 49.79
C LYS A 698 1.04 -25.08 50.44
N LEU A 699 0.40 -24.15 51.11
CA LEU A 699 1.07 -23.03 51.77
C LEU A 699 1.87 -23.48 53.00
N ILE A 700 1.42 -24.52 53.68
CA ILE A 700 2.14 -25.17 54.79
C ILE A 700 3.47 -25.72 54.27
N HIS A 701 3.43 -26.43 53.13
CA HIS A 701 4.63 -26.96 52.48
C HIS A 701 5.58 -25.84 52.02
N TYR A 702 5.05 -24.70 51.59
CA TYR A 702 5.85 -23.56 51.17
C TYR A 702 6.71 -22.96 52.30
N PHE A 703 6.23 -23.03 53.55
CA PHE A 703 6.95 -22.54 54.73
C PHE A 703 7.72 -23.63 55.49
N LYS A 704 7.74 -24.86 54.98
CA LYS A 704 8.53 -25.95 55.55
C LYS A 704 10.01 -25.58 55.60
N ASP A 705 10.69 -25.92 56.70
CA ASP A 705 12.09 -25.60 56.98
C ASP A 705 12.38 -24.09 57.04
N SER A 706 11.34 -23.25 57.19
CA SER A 706 11.47 -21.81 57.37
C SER A 706 11.17 -21.40 58.81
N ARG A 707 11.64 -20.21 59.22
CA ARG A 707 11.32 -19.62 60.54
C ARG A 707 9.83 -19.37 60.81
N TYR A 708 8.97 -19.64 59.81
CA TYR A 708 7.54 -19.42 59.85
C TYR A 708 6.73 -20.71 59.87
N GLU A 709 7.37 -21.88 59.81
CA GLU A 709 6.69 -23.18 59.78
C GLU A 709 5.71 -23.34 60.95
N ASP A 710 6.16 -23.04 62.17
CA ASP A 710 5.37 -23.15 63.40
C ASP A 710 4.27 -22.08 63.52
N ARG A 711 4.13 -21.16 62.55
CA ARG A 711 3.10 -20.11 62.56
C ARG A 711 1.80 -20.51 61.89
N LEU A 712 1.72 -21.70 61.31
CA LEU A 712 0.53 -22.19 60.64
C LEU A 712 -0.18 -23.26 61.46
N LEU A 713 -1.45 -23.01 61.77
CA LEU A 713 -2.34 -23.99 62.37
C LEU A 713 -3.36 -24.43 61.31
N HIS A 714 -3.44 -25.73 61.07
CA HIS A 714 -4.37 -26.31 60.11
C HIS A 714 -5.38 -27.19 60.83
N PHE A 715 -6.65 -26.81 60.75
CA PHE A 715 -7.76 -27.52 61.37
C PHE A 715 -8.74 -27.98 60.29
N THR A 716 -9.05 -29.27 60.29
CA THR A 716 -10.01 -29.84 59.35
C THR A 716 -11.38 -29.94 60.01
N PHE A 717 -12.40 -29.31 59.42
CA PHE A 717 -13.78 -29.42 59.90
C PHE A 717 -14.27 -30.88 59.86
N GLY A 718 -14.84 -31.36 60.97
CA GLY A 718 -15.30 -32.75 61.15
C GLY A 718 -14.23 -33.72 61.65
N LEU A 719 -12.93 -33.36 61.60
CA LEU A 719 -11.83 -34.16 62.15
C LEU A 719 -11.15 -33.47 63.34
N SER A 720 -10.67 -32.24 63.14
CA SER A 720 -9.96 -31.46 64.16
C SER A 720 -10.91 -30.71 65.09
N PHE A 721 -12.07 -30.30 64.59
CA PHE A 721 -13.14 -29.67 65.36
C PHE A 721 -14.49 -29.90 64.67
N ASN A 722 -15.57 -29.87 65.45
CA ASN A 722 -16.94 -29.98 64.95
C ASN A 722 -17.76 -28.80 65.46
N VAL A 723 -18.68 -28.28 64.64
CA VAL A 723 -19.59 -27.21 65.04
C VAL A 723 -20.94 -27.82 65.38
N ASN A 724 -21.37 -27.68 66.63
CA ASN A 724 -22.71 -28.06 67.03
C ASN A 724 -23.68 -26.95 66.68
N LEU A 725 -24.32 -27.06 65.52
CA LEU A 725 -25.27 -26.06 65.03
C LEU A 725 -26.53 -25.94 65.91
N ILE A 726 -26.81 -26.89 66.82
CA ILE A 726 -27.92 -26.81 67.81
C ILE A 726 -27.63 -25.74 68.87
N TYR A 727 -26.36 -25.41 69.11
CA TYR A 727 -25.95 -24.39 70.06
C TYR A 727 -25.26 -23.24 69.32
N SER A 728 -25.98 -22.14 69.07
CA SER A 728 -25.43 -20.98 68.36
C SER A 728 -24.33 -20.23 69.12
N GLY A 729 -24.15 -20.52 70.42
CA GLY A 729 -23.21 -19.79 71.28
C GLY A 729 -23.61 -18.34 71.57
N ILE A 730 -24.67 -17.84 70.92
CA ILE A 730 -25.27 -16.53 71.15
C ILE A 730 -26.22 -16.64 72.34
N LYS A 731 -25.97 -15.84 73.38
CA LYS A 731 -26.81 -15.82 74.58
C LYS A 731 -28.22 -15.37 74.18
N TYR A 732 -29.23 -16.24 74.41
CA TYR A 732 -30.65 -16.01 74.12
C TYR A 732 -31.07 -16.01 72.63
N ASP A 733 -30.38 -16.73 71.76
CA ASP A 733 -30.85 -16.95 70.38
C ASP A 733 -31.98 -17.99 70.33
N THR A 734 -33.21 -17.51 70.49
CA THR A 734 -34.42 -18.33 70.43
C THR A 734 -34.74 -18.82 69.01
N THR A 735 -34.11 -18.24 68.00
CA THR A 735 -34.34 -18.51 66.57
C THR A 735 -33.38 -19.52 65.96
N ASN A 736 -32.38 -20.00 66.71
CA ASN A 736 -31.36 -20.93 66.19
C ASN A 736 -31.95 -22.19 65.52
N LEU A 737 -33.02 -22.75 66.12
CA LEU A 737 -33.72 -23.91 65.56
C LEU A 737 -34.43 -23.59 64.23
N GLU A 738 -34.91 -22.37 64.04
CA GLU A 738 -35.51 -21.95 62.77
C GLU A 738 -34.45 -21.76 61.68
N TYR A 739 -33.26 -21.26 62.03
CA TYR A 739 -32.14 -21.16 61.09
C TYR A 739 -31.63 -22.52 60.63
N LEU A 740 -31.68 -23.53 61.50
CA LEU A 740 -31.35 -24.92 61.13
C LEU A 740 -32.26 -25.47 60.03
N ASN A 741 -33.52 -25.04 59.96
CA ASN A 741 -34.45 -25.44 58.88
C ASN A 741 -34.06 -24.88 57.50
N TYR A 742 -33.12 -23.93 57.41
CA TYR A 742 -32.60 -23.47 56.11
C TYR A 742 -31.42 -24.31 55.61
N PHE A 743 -30.82 -25.15 56.46
CA PHE A 743 -29.67 -26.01 56.11
C PHE A 743 -30.07 -27.44 55.71
N TYR A 744 -31.26 -27.88 56.11
CA TYR A 744 -31.87 -29.18 55.78
C TYR A 744 -33.11 -28.97 54.90
#